data_AF-A0A9C9KZ68-F1
#
_entry.id   AF-A0A9C9KZ68-F1
#
_cell.length_a   1.000
_cell.length_b   1.000
_cell.length_c   1.000
_cell.angle_alpha   90.00
_cell.angle_beta   90.00
_cell.angle_gamma   90.00
#
_symmetry.space_group_name_H-M   'P 1'
#
loop_
_entity.id
_entity.type
_entity.pdbx_description
1 polymer ?
#
loop_
_entity_poly.entity_id
_entity_poly.type
_entity_poly.pdbx_seq_one_letter_code
_entity_poly.pdbx_strand_id
1 'polypeptide(L)'
;MKALLQAYDELVDKHQSRFESIENQQYTVKFSAHDFFSLEPFYHEINNIPVSQAKFYDDQDELPEDGYLYICAIIENRLAYVRNSFGSETFYDSFFTYENNETWRLEVYANEQDKKPVKVERLLRDEDGRYISYEVYSEHGYQKFSYNHTTTGLEIAASYYDAKHKHYMDRNFQVIIDYSENCVESILEIADKNHVLIYDRTLSSASLQDLLKHVQSTIIETVLSKLKTITDIKDTIDFMVLEYTLQHPFPPTLAMDYRPADDDIDYPLEIYNAPDMRYFSEEGLGIDLHSEHAALYNTLNSRLEELRDQGHDQGHDQSHDQSHDEPREIDEDLDIDHEDQYSIPEKMVFEAYCEICRELKKRIPAMEKKFQVSGDFHVIARDFEQCNEFDFIKELFSQQECNALEKKLHAYEKKSVLSDQDQALLEHLEKTLDEEEKKYDALKSALQKKNTLSVYSREQRYYLLPFGHEIKTHQKSKSIDFKNTDDFTTQPEGDSYYEYILDKNELACIAAYQNGELRTEQFYSRTDSAINEWHFQHYEYGLEPGSFEVLHLKDNQPIKHELFLDSHIETTDYHHDNKGNITTCKIARILIDRKFIHKNYNEHHYRYRETGELQRITDIYANGEKSRVIYCIDDSYMHECIHHIVGQCHDRVLANITAHNIKDAIAIVLEKDRDPILPFYYFYLLMPGMENSIHWERVDTLYSSVFDDNIFINFTLYTSKPERHSTESYFTAKECEKYIEQALTDITHKVQSSIKEKFDKEINIYIKPLTESTERLDKIILKERTG
;
A
#
# COMPACT_ATOMS: atom_id res chain seq x y z
N MET A 1 -18.20 -21.73 -30.34
CA MET A 1 -18.70 -20.36 -30.07
C MET A 1 -20.21 -20.25 -29.79
N LYS A 2 -21.15 -20.31 -30.76
CA LYS A 2 -22.59 -19.99 -30.53
C LYS A 2 -23.24 -20.77 -29.36
N ALA A 3 -22.93 -22.06 -29.25
CA ALA A 3 -23.42 -22.89 -28.14
C ALA A 3 -22.83 -22.49 -26.78
N LEU A 4 -21.55 -22.11 -26.73
CA LEU A 4 -20.91 -21.63 -25.49
C LEU A 4 -21.49 -20.28 -25.06
N LEU A 5 -21.67 -19.34 -26.01
CA LEU A 5 -22.32 -18.07 -25.73
C LEU A 5 -23.73 -18.27 -25.17
N GLN A 6 -24.53 -19.14 -25.80
CA GLN A 6 -25.85 -19.46 -25.27
C GLN A 6 -25.79 -20.07 -23.86
N ALA A 7 -24.86 -21.00 -23.61
CA ALA A 7 -24.70 -21.59 -22.29
C ALA A 7 -24.25 -20.56 -21.24
N TYR A 8 -23.41 -19.59 -21.64
CA TYR A 8 -22.94 -18.47 -20.82
C TYR A 8 -24.09 -17.50 -20.48
N ASP A 9 -24.91 -17.14 -21.48
CA ASP A 9 -26.07 -16.27 -21.29
C ASP A 9 -27.14 -16.92 -20.38
N GLU A 10 -27.26 -18.25 -20.42
CA GLU A 10 -28.24 -19.01 -19.61
C GLU A 10 -27.65 -19.49 -18.26
N LEU A 11 -26.41 -19.13 -17.92
CA LEU A 11 -25.68 -19.75 -16.79
C LEU A 11 -26.35 -19.44 -15.45
N VAL A 12 -26.62 -18.15 -15.20
CA VAL A 12 -27.21 -17.63 -13.97
C VAL A 12 -28.65 -18.11 -13.80
N ASP A 13 -29.48 -17.97 -14.85
CA ASP A 13 -30.89 -18.38 -14.85
C ASP A 13 -31.07 -19.87 -14.50
N LYS A 14 -30.14 -20.72 -14.95
CA LYS A 14 -30.18 -22.17 -14.69
C LYS A 14 -29.41 -22.60 -13.44
N HIS A 15 -28.70 -21.70 -12.76
CA HIS A 15 -27.85 -22.01 -11.60
C HIS A 15 -28.59 -22.86 -10.55
N GLN A 16 -29.75 -22.38 -10.09
CA GLN A 16 -30.54 -23.04 -9.04
C GLN A 16 -30.97 -24.45 -9.47
N SER A 17 -31.49 -24.59 -10.68
CA SER A 17 -31.94 -25.89 -11.20
C SER A 17 -30.81 -26.90 -11.36
N ARG A 18 -29.57 -26.46 -11.64
CA ARG A 18 -28.39 -27.34 -11.72
C ARG A 18 -28.00 -27.85 -10.34
N PHE A 19 -28.02 -26.97 -9.34
CA PHE A 19 -27.74 -27.35 -7.96
C PHE A 19 -28.75 -28.38 -7.44
N GLU A 20 -30.05 -28.11 -7.62
CA GLU A 20 -31.12 -29.05 -7.26
C GLU A 20 -30.97 -30.40 -7.98
N SER A 21 -30.52 -30.42 -9.23
CA SER A 21 -30.26 -31.66 -9.96
C SER A 21 -29.14 -32.50 -9.35
N ILE A 22 -28.18 -31.89 -8.65
CA ILE A 22 -27.06 -32.57 -7.99
C ILE A 22 -27.49 -33.07 -6.61
N GLU A 23 -28.24 -32.25 -5.85
CA GLU A 23 -28.81 -32.64 -4.55
C GLU A 23 -29.75 -33.85 -4.64
N ASN A 24 -30.45 -34.00 -5.77
CA ASN A 24 -31.33 -35.14 -6.04
C ASN A 24 -30.57 -36.45 -6.37
N GLN A 25 -29.25 -36.42 -6.45
CA GLN A 25 -28.40 -37.57 -6.71
C GLN A 25 -27.58 -37.93 -5.47
N GLN A 26 -27.12 -39.18 -5.40
CA GLN A 26 -26.19 -39.60 -4.34
C GLN A 26 -24.77 -39.17 -4.73
N TYR A 27 -24.20 -38.21 -3.99
CA TYR A 27 -22.84 -37.73 -4.18
C TYR A 27 -21.99 -37.90 -2.91
N THR A 28 -20.67 -37.92 -3.09
CA THR A 28 -19.67 -37.86 -2.02
C THR A 28 -19.05 -36.47 -2.01
N VAL A 29 -18.84 -35.90 -0.82
CA VAL A 29 -18.13 -34.62 -0.67
C VAL A 29 -16.66 -34.89 -0.40
N LYS A 30 -15.79 -34.11 -1.06
CA LYS A 30 -14.35 -34.04 -0.84
C LYS A 30 -13.93 -32.58 -0.80
N PHE A 31 -12.76 -32.31 -0.26
CA PHE A 31 -12.19 -30.97 -0.18
C PHE A 31 -10.89 -30.88 -0.99
N SER A 32 -10.53 -29.68 -1.43
CA SER A 32 -9.22 -29.41 -2.03
C SER A 32 -8.77 -27.98 -1.72
N ALA A 33 -7.45 -27.77 -1.69
CA ALA A 33 -6.81 -26.47 -1.52
C ALA A 33 -6.61 -25.71 -2.85
N HIS A 34 -6.73 -26.41 -4.00
CA HIS A 34 -6.40 -25.86 -5.31
C HIS A 34 -7.42 -26.29 -6.39
N ASP A 35 -7.66 -25.42 -7.37
CA ASP A 35 -8.47 -25.75 -8.55
C ASP A 35 -7.65 -26.49 -9.61
N PHE A 36 -7.43 -27.79 -9.37
CA PHE A 36 -6.81 -28.66 -10.36
C PHE A 36 -7.83 -29.31 -11.32
N PHE A 37 -9.03 -28.74 -11.43
CA PHE A 37 -10.16 -29.31 -12.19
C PHE A 37 -10.42 -28.58 -13.52
N SER A 38 -9.42 -27.87 -14.05
CA SER A 38 -9.49 -27.28 -15.38
C SER A 38 -9.78 -28.37 -16.43
N LEU A 39 -10.66 -28.05 -17.39
CA LEU A 39 -10.90 -28.94 -18.54
C LEU A 39 -9.86 -28.77 -19.64
N GLU A 40 -8.96 -27.78 -19.54
CA GLU A 40 -7.89 -27.55 -20.50
C GLU A 40 -6.89 -28.72 -20.48
N PRO A 41 -6.71 -29.43 -21.60
CA PRO A 41 -5.64 -30.43 -21.72
C PRO A 41 -4.27 -29.82 -21.42
N PHE A 42 -3.50 -30.50 -20.57
CA PHE A 42 -2.15 -30.11 -20.14
C PHE A 42 -2.07 -28.81 -19.31
N TYR A 43 -3.19 -28.39 -18.70
CA TYR A 43 -3.25 -27.21 -17.84
C TYR A 43 -2.16 -27.20 -16.77
N HIS A 44 -1.91 -28.34 -16.12
CA HIS A 44 -0.90 -28.47 -15.07
C HIS A 44 0.50 -28.23 -15.60
N GLU A 45 0.86 -28.87 -16.71
CA GLU A 45 2.17 -28.72 -17.34
C GLU A 45 2.38 -27.29 -17.87
N ILE A 46 1.35 -26.67 -18.44
CA ILE A 46 1.42 -25.30 -18.95
C ILE A 46 1.59 -24.28 -17.82
N ASN A 47 0.95 -24.50 -16.68
CA ASN A 47 0.99 -23.60 -15.53
C ASN A 47 2.00 -24.04 -14.45
N ASN A 48 2.85 -25.03 -14.74
CA ASN A 48 3.80 -25.62 -13.79
C ASN A 48 3.18 -26.03 -12.44
N ILE A 49 1.93 -26.50 -12.44
CA ILE A 49 1.23 -26.93 -11.23
C ILE A 49 1.71 -28.35 -10.87
N PRO A 50 2.32 -28.56 -9.69
CA PRO A 50 2.77 -29.87 -9.25
C PRO A 50 1.62 -30.85 -9.04
N VAL A 51 1.81 -32.11 -9.42
CA VAL A 51 0.85 -33.20 -9.16
C VAL A 51 0.60 -33.40 -7.66
N SER A 52 1.56 -33.06 -6.79
CA SER A 52 1.39 -33.12 -5.34
C SER A 52 0.32 -32.16 -4.82
N GLN A 53 0.05 -31.06 -5.53
CA GLN A 53 -1.02 -30.11 -5.19
C GLN A 53 -2.41 -30.62 -5.65
N ALA A 54 -2.46 -31.65 -6.50
CA ALA A 54 -3.70 -32.25 -6.98
C ALA A 54 -4.25 -33.30 -6.01
N LYS A 55 -4.65 -32.86 -4.81
CA LYS A 55 -5.12 -33.74 -3.73
C LYS A 55 -6.57 -33.45 -3.32
N PHE A 56 -7.32 -34.53 -3.14
CA PHE A 56 -8.59 -34.53 -2.43
C PHE A 56 -8.38 -34.89 -0.96
N TYR A 57 -9.09 -34.20 -0.09
CA TYR A 57 -9.13 -34.41 1.35
C TYR A 57 -10.52 -34.89 1.76
N ASP A 58 -10.56 -35.72 2.80
CA ASP A 58 -11.82 -36.31 3.28
C ASP A 58 -12.55 -35.36 4.22
N ASP A 59 -11.80 -34.52 4.92
CA ASP A 59 -12.28 -33.50 5.85
C ASP A 59 -11.70 -32.12 5.49
N GLN A 60 -12.45 -31.06 5.81
CA GLN A 60 -12.01 -29.68 5.63
C GLN A 60 -10.84 -29.36 6.57
N ASP A 61 -10.82 -29.95 7.77
CA ASP A 61 -9.76 -29.73 8.76
C ASP A 61 -8.40 -30.34 8.34
N GLU A 62 -8.38 -31.13 7.26
CA GLU A 62 -7.14 -31.67 6.68
C GLU A 62 -6.53 -30.74 5.61
N LEU A 63 -7.20 -29.63 5.26
CA LEU A 63 -6.67 -28.64 4.34
C LEU A 63 -5.49 -27.87 4.97
N PRO A 64 -4.47 -27.50 4.19
CA PRO A 64 -3.44 -26.58 4.64
C PRO A 64 -4.04 -25.20 4.97
N GLU A 65 -3.48 -24.49 5.96
CA GLU A 65 -4.06 -23.25 6.52
C GLU A 65 -4.13 -22.08 5.51
N ASP A 66 -3.25 -22.09 4.52
CA ASP A 66 -3.16 -21.10 3.44
C ASP A 66 -3.97 -21.48 2.18
N GLY A 67 -4.59 -22.66 2.17
CA GLY A 67 -5.33 -23.19 1.04
C GLY A 67 -6.71 -22.54 0.85
N TYR A 68 -7.12 -22.37 -0.43
CA TYR A 68 -8.50 -22.01 -0.72
C TYR A 68 -9.44 -23.17 -0.42
N LEU A 69 -10.66 -22.88 0.03
CA LEU A 69 -11.66 -23.92 0.30
C LEU A 69 -12.44 -24.30 -0.97
N TYR A 70 -12.03 -25.41 -1.62
CA TYR A 70 -12.81 -26.04 -2.68
C TYR A 70 -13.64 -27.22 -2.17
N ILE A 71 -14.97 -27.06 -2.14
CA ILE A 71 -15.91 -28.11 -1.77
C ILE A 71 -16.33 -28.85 -3.05
N CYS A 72 -15.97 -30.12 -3.16
CA CYS A 72 -16.12 -30.93 -4.37
C CYS A 72 -17.21 -31.98 -4.16
N ALA A 73 -18.25 -32.00 -5.01
CA ALA A 73 -19.24 -33.06 -5.05
C ALA A 73 -18.93 -34.05 -6.19
N ILE A 74 -18.77 -35.32 -5.83
CA ILE A 74 -18.42 -36.42 -6.73
C ILE A 74 -19.60 -37.38 -6.86
N ILE A 75 -20.09 -37.58 -8.09
CA ILE A 75 -21.15 -38.53 -8.45
C ILE A 75 -20.56 -39.60 -9.36
N GLU A 76 -20.74 -40.88 -9.02
CA GLU A 76 -20.25 -42.01 -9.83
C GLU A 76 -18.76 -41.87 -10.23
N ASN A 77 -17.91 -41.41 -9.29
CA ASN A 77 -16.49 -41.12 -9.50
C ASN A 77 -16.18 -40.00 -10.51
N ARG A 78 -17.13 -39.10 -10.78
CA ARG A 78 -16.93 -37.90 -11.58
C ARG A 78 -17.24 -36.66 -10.77
N LEU A 79 -16.42 -35.64 -10.95
CA LEU A 79 -16.67 -34.34 -10.36
C LEU A 79 -17.93 -33.76 -11.00
N ALA A 80 -18.97 -33.52 -10.20
CA ALA A 80 -20.23 -32.96 -10.67
C ALA A 80 -20.32 -31.46 -10.36
N TYR A 81 -19.73 -31.06 -9.24
CA TYR A 81 -19.80 -29.70 -8.74
C TYR A 81 -18.59 -29.35 -7.88
N VAL A 82 -18.14 -28.10 -7.97
CA VAL A 82 -17.12 -27.51 -7.12
C VAL A 82 -17.60 -26.15 -6.65
N ARG A 83 -17.50 -25.89 -5.35
CA ARG A 83 -17.65 -24.55 -4.77
C ARG A 83 -16.31 -24.06 -4.25
N ASN A 84 -15.80 -22.96 -4.79
CA ASN A 84 -14.70 -22.21 -4.19
C ASN A 84 -15.27 -21.15 -3.24
N SER A 85 -15.02 -21.27 -1.94
CA SER A 85 -15.67 -20.48 -0.90
C SER A 85 -14.74 -19.39 -0.33
N PHE A 86 -15.18 -18.13 -0.36
CA PHE A 86 -14.49 -16.96 0.21
C PHE A 86 -15.24 -16.36 1.41
N GLY A 87 -16.10 -17.16 2.04
CA GLY A 87 -16.96 -16.77 3.16
C GLY A 87 -18.28 -17.55 3.12
N SER A 88 -19.18 -17.29 4.06
CA SER A 88 -20.48 -17.98 4.10
C SER A 88 -21.38 -17.67 2.89
N GLU A 89 -21.18 -16.51 2.27
CA GLU A 89 -22.08 -16.04 1.22
C GLU A 89 -21.39 -15.68 -0.11
N THR A 90 -20.05 -15.66 -0.19
CA THR A 90 -19.33 -15.35 -1.43
C THR A 90 -18.58 -16.58 -1.95
N PHE A 91 -18.88 -17.00 -3.17
CA PHE A 91 -18.30 -18.22 -3.74
C PHE A 91 -18.36 -18.27 -5.28
N TYR A 92 -17.54 -19.17 -5.85
CA TYR A 92 -17.62 -19.58 -7.26
C TYR A 92 -18.12 -21.02 -7.34
N ASP A 93 -19.25 -21.21 -8.02
CA ASP A 93 -19.88 -22.50 -8.26
C ASP A 93 -19.57 -22.96 -9.69
N SER A 94 -18.83 -24.06 -9.79
CA SER A 94 -18.48 -24.74 -11.04
C SER A 94 -19.30 -26.02 -11.19
N PHE A 95 -20.08 -26.13 -12.27
CA PHE A 95 -20.87 -27.31 -12.61
C PHE A 95 -20.24 -28.07 -13.77
N PHE A 96 -20.17 -29.40 -13.64
CA PHE A 96 -19.58 -30.28 -14.64
C PHE A 96 -20.66 -31.12 -15.29
N THR A 97 -20.68 -31.15 -16.63
CA THR A 97 -21.56 -32.02 -17.39
C THR A 97 -20.76 -32.86 -18.38
N TYR A 98 -21.16 -34.12 -18.51
CA TYR A 98 -20.49 -35.10 -19.34
C TYR A 98 -21.50 -35.69 -20.32
N GLU A 99 -21.40 -35.30 -21.59
CA GLU A 99 -22.10 -35.96 -22.69
C GLU A 99 -21.10 -36.82 -23.47
N ASN A 100 -21.56 -37.85 -24.20
CA ASN A 100 -20.70 -38.93 -24.72
C ASN A 100 -19.29 -38.50 -25.19
N ASN A 101 -19.20 -37.44 -26.01
CA ASN A 101 -17.95 -36.94 -26.59
C ASN A 101 -17.63 -35.50 -26.17
N GLU A 102 -18.32 -34.93 -25.17
CA GLU A 102 -18.08 -33.57 -24.72
C GLU A 102 -18.18 -33.43 -23.19
N THR A 103 -17.30 -32.60 -22.64
CA THR A 103 -17.31 -32.26 -21.22
C THR A 103 -17.40 -30.75 -21.10
N TRP A 104 -18.29 -30.27 -20.24
CA TRP A 104 -18.44 -28.85 -19.98
C TRP A 104 -18.17 -28.53 -18.51
N ARG A 105 -17.57 -27.37 -18.29
CA ARG A 105 -17.46 -26.71 -16.98
C ARG A 105 -18.13 -25.36 -17.08
N LEU A 106 -19.06 -25.10 -16.17
CA LEU A 106 -19.95 -23.96 -16.15
C LEU A 106 -19.75 -23.23 -14.83
N GLU A 107 -19.15 -22.04 -14.84
CA GLU A 107 -18.74 -21.34 -13.62
C GLU A 107 -19.53 -20.07 -13.39
N VAL A 108 -20.20 -19.99 -12.23
CA VAL A 108 -20.96 -18.84 -11.77
C VAL A 108 -20.32 -18.32 -10.50
N TYR A 109 -20.15 -17.00 -10.40
CA TYR A 109 -19.87 -16.35 -9.12
C TYR A 109 -21.18 -15.98 -8.47
N ALA A 110 -21.25 -16.12 -7.15
CA ALA A 110 -22.38 -15.67 -6.35
C ALA A 110 -21.89 -14.96 -5.08
N ASN A 111 -22.61 -13.92 -4.69
CA ASN A 111 -22.50 -13.30 -3.37
C ASN A 111 -23.90 -13.06 -2.77
N GLU A 112 -24.02 -12.35 -1.63
CA GLU A 112 -25.32 -12.04 -1.01
C GLU A 112 -26.27 -11.26 -1.94
N GLN A 113 -25.70 -10.50 -2.88
CA GLN A 113 -26.39 -9.48 -3.66
C GLN A 113 -26.77 -9.97 -5.07
N ASP A 114 -25.90 -10.73 -5.74
CA ASP A 114 -26.06 -11.08 -7.16
C ASP A 114 -25.33 -12.38 -7.57
N LYS A 115 -25.59 -12.82 -8.80
CA LYS A 115 -24.94 -13.96 -9.46
C LYS A 115 -24.47 -13.59 -10.87
N LYS A 116 -23.22 -13.92 -11.18
CA LYS A 116 -22.51 -13.61 -12.44
C LYS A 116 -22.10 -14.84 -13.20
N PRO A 117 -22.23 -14.89 -14.54
CA PRO A 117 -21.53 -15.88 -15.33
C PRO A 117 -20.04 -15.53 -15.42
N VAL A 118 -19.17 -16.45 -15.02
CA VAL A 118 -17.70 -16.23 -15.06
C VAL A 118 -17.13 -16.78 -16.35
N LYS A 119 -17.31 -18.08 -16.59
CA LYS A 119 -16.87 -18.74 -17.82
C LYS A 119 -17.63 -20.03 -18.12
N VAL A 120 -17.60 -20.40 -19.39
CA VAL A 120 -18.06 -21.68 -19.92
C VAL A 120 -16.93 -22.33 -20.69
N GLU A 121 -16.54 -23.51 -20.26
CA GLU A 121 -15.51 -24.32 -20.90
C GLU A 121 -16.15 -25.55 -21.53
N ARG A 122 -15.60 -25.97 -22.67
CA ARG A 122 -16.03 -27.18 -23.39
C ARG A 122 -14.85 -27.92 -23.98
N LEU A 123 -14.67 -29.17 -23.57
CA LEU A 123 -13.72 -30.12 -24.15
C LEU A 123 -14.45 -31.12 -25.05
N LEU A 124 -14.04 -31.21 -26.32
CA LEU A 124 -14.57 -32.17 -27.30
C LEU A 124 -13.58 -33.32 -27.53
N ARG A 125 -14.10 -34.54 -27.65
CA ARG A 125 -13.36 -35.78 -27.90
C ARG A 125 -13.87 -36.49 -29.16
N ASP A 126 -13.01 -37.26 -29.82
CA ASP A 126 -13.41 -38.16 -30.91
C ASP A 126 -14.02 -39.47 -30.38
N GLU A 127 -14.43 -40.36 -31.30
CA GLU A 127 -15.00 -41.68 -30.96
C GLU A 127 -14.02 -42.59 -30.21
N ASP A 128 -12.70 -42.34 -30.34
CA ASP A 128 -11.63 -43.04 -29.63
C ASP A 128 -11.28 -42.37 -28.29
N GLY A 129 -11.98 -41.29 -27.92
CA GLY A 129 -11.79 -40.55 -26.68
C GLY A 129 -10.66 -39.51 -26.71
N ARG A 130 -10.05 -39.26 -27.88
CA ARG A 130 -8.93 -38.31 -28.03
C ARG A 130 -9.43 -36.87 -28.10
N TYR A 131 -8.71 -35.95 -27.49
CA TYR A 131 -9.06 -34.51 -27.51
C TYR A 131 -9.05 -33.96 -28.94
N ILE A 132 -10.11 -33.28 -29.36
CA ILE A 132 -10.20 -32.60 -30.66
C ILE A 132 -10.13 -31.09 -30.47
N SER A 133 -10.86 -30.56 -29.49
CA SER A 133 -10.83 -29.12 -29.21
C SER A 133 -11.20 -28.80 -27.79
N TYR A 134 -10.64 -27.73 -27.27
CA TYR A 134 -10.99 -27.10 -26.01
C TYR A 134 -11.42 -25.67 -26.32
N GLU A 135 -12.61 -25.30 -25.88
CA GLU A 135 -13.20 -23.99 -26.16
C GLU A 135 -13.59 -23.33 -24.85
N VAL A 136 -13.28 -22.05 -24.70
CA VAL A 136 -13.69 -21.24 -23.54
C VAL A 136 -14.41 -20.01 -24.02
N TYR A 137 -15.48 -19.66 -23.33
CA TYR A 137 -16.15 -18.37 -23.46
C TYR A 137 -16.27 -17.73 -22.08
N SER A 138 -15.79 -16.51 -21.96
CA SER A 138 -15.91 -15.68 -20.75
C SER A 138 -16.26 -14.25 -21.14
N GLU A 139 -16.40 -13.36 -20.16
CA GLU A 139 -16.56 -11.93 -20.40
C GLU A 139 -15.39 -11.32 -21.22
N HIS A 140 -14.20 -11.92 -21.14
CA HIS A 140 -13.01 -11.45 -21.87
C HIS A 140 -13.00 -11.90 -23.34
N GLY A 141 -13.86 -12.84 -23.71
CA GLY A 141 -14.03 -13.27 -25.10
C GLY A 141 -13.98 -14.77 -25.29
N TYR A 142 -13.53 -15.18 -26.48
CA TYR A 142 -13.58 -16.57 -26.93
C TYR A 142 -12.18 -17.13 -27.20
N GLN A 143 -11.91 -18.30 -26.64
CA GLN A 143 -10.70 -19.09 -26.87
C GLN A 143 -11.06 -20.42 -27.51
N LYS A 144 -10.23 -20.83 -28.46
CA LYS A 144 -10.30 -22.18 -29.03
C LYS A 144 -8.91 -22.76 -29.22
N PHE A 145 -8.71 -23.93 -28.64
CA PHE A 145 -7.58 -24.79 -28.88
C PHE A 145 -8.05 -25.95 -29.74
N SER A 146 -7.33 -26.24 -30.83
CA SER A 146 -7.59 -27.35 -31.73
C SER A 146 -6.42 -28.32 -31.65
N TYR A 147 -6.71 -29.59 -31.38
CA TYR A 147 -5.73 -30.62 -31.12
C TYR A 147 -5.63 -31.55 -32.33
N ASN A 148 -4.43 -31.65 -32.91
CA ASN A 148 -4.11 -32.56 -34.00
C ASN A 148 -3.14 -33.63 -33.51
N HIS A 149 -3.59 -34.88 -33.47
CA HIS A 149 -2.79 -36.00 -32.98
C HIS A 149 -1.80 -36.46 -34.03
N THR A 150 -0.53 -36.57 -33.64
CA THR A 150 0.57 -37.03 -34.46
C THR A 150 1.13 -38.35 -33.94
N THR A 151 2.11 -38.94 -34.62
CA THR A 151 2.77 -40.17 -34.15
C THR A 151 3.62 -39.98 -32.89
N THR A 152 3.99 -38.73 -32.56
CA THR A 152 4.92 -38.39 -31.47
C THR A 152 4.28 -37.54 -30.37
N GLY A 153 3.00 -37.18 -30.50
CA GLY A 153 2.31 -36.30 -29.57
C GLY A 153 1.19 -35.48 -30.24
N LEU A 154 1.00 -34.22 -29.84
CA LEU A 154 -0.07 -33.35 -30.34
C LEU A 154 0.47 -32.03 -30.89
N GLU A 155 -0.11 -31.56 -31.99
CA GLU A 155 -0.01 -30.17 -32.43
C GLU A 155 -1.25 -29.42 -31.95
N ILE A 156 -1.07 -28.27 -31.32
CA ILE A 156 -2.16 -27.45 -30.79
C ILE A 156 -2.18 -26.12 -31.53
N ALA A 157 -3.28 -25.80 -32.18
CA ALA A 157 -3.53 -24.46 -32.71
C ALA A 157 -4.51 -23.74 -31.79
N ALA A 158 -4.05 -22.65 -31.16
CA ALA A 158 -4.85 -21.82 -30.28
C ALA A 158 -5.20 -20.50 -30.96
N SER A 159 -6.46 -20.11 -30.87
CA SER A 159 -6.98 -18.86 -31.39
C SER A 159 -7.74 -18.13 -30.28
N TYR A 160 -7.37 -16.88 -30.06
CA TYR A 160 -7.94 -15.98 -29.07
C TYR A 160 -8.65 -14.81 -29.75
N TYR A 161 -9.89 -14.57 -29.34
CA TYR A 161 -10.66 -13.39 -29.72
C TYR A 161 -11.03 -12.59 -28.48
N ASP A 162 -10.41 -11.42 -28.33
CA ASP A 162 -10.73 -10.44 -27.29
C ASP A 162 -11.98 -9.65 -27.70
N ALA A 163 -13.08 -9.85 -26.99
CA ALA A 163 -14.32 -9.14 -27.28
C ALA A 163 -14.25 -7.64 -26.93
N LYS A 164 -13.47 -7.27 -25.91
CA LYS A 164 -13.33 -5.91 -25.37
C LYS A 164 -12.44 -5.05 -26.27
N HIS A 165 -11.32 -5.59 -26.74
CA HIS A 165 -10.35 -4.88 -27.56
C HIS A 165 -10.45 -5.19 -29.07
N LYS A 166 -11.34 -6.12 -29.46
CA LYS A 166 -11.47 -6.61 -30.85
C LYS A 166 -10.13 -7.10 -31.43
N HIS A 167 -9.34 -7.71 -30.56
CA HIS A 167 -8.01 -8.19 -30.89
C HIS A 167 -8.05 -9.69 -31.17
N TYR A 168 -7.19 -10.14 -32.09
CA TYR A 168 -7.09 -11.53 -32.48
C TYR A 168 -5.65 -11.99 -32.37
N MET A 169 -5.41 -13.09 -31.66
CA MET A 169 -4.09 -13.70 -31.50
C MET A 169 -4.17 -15.18 -31.82
N ASP A 170 -3.20 -15.67 -32.60
CA ASP A 170 -2.99 -17.10 -32.80
C ASP A 170 -1.70 -17.52 -32.11
N ARG A 171 -1.73 -18.68 -31.46
CA ARG A 171 -0.54 -19.36 -30.90
C ARG A 171 -0.53 -20.79 -31.41
N ASN A 172 0.65 -21.36 -31.60
CA ASN A 172 0.80 -22.76 -31.95
C ASN A 172 1.69 -23.45 -30.92
N PHE A 173 1.37 -24.69 -30.60
CA PHE A 173 2.16 -25.51 -29.69
C PHE A 173 2.41 -26.89 -30.29
N GLN A 174 3.52 -27.49 -29.89
CA GLN A 174 3.83 -28.89 -30.11
C GLN A 174 4.05 -29.56 -28.75
N VAL A 175 3.20 -30.54 -28.45
CA VAL A 175 3.29 -31.38 -27.26
C VAL A 175 3.89 -32.72 -27.66
N ILE A 176 4.99 -33.10 -27.05
CA ILE A 176 5.63 -34.40 -27.25
C ILE A 176 5.19 -35.31 -26.10
N ILE A 177 4.75 -36.53 -26.43
CA ILE A 177 4.23 -37.50 -25.45
C ILE A 177 5.04 -38.78 -25.52
N ASP A 178 5.49 -39.24 -24.35
CA ASP A 178 5.96 -40.61 -24.20
C ASP A 178 4.75 -41.54 -24.03
N TYR A 179 4.39 -42.23 -25.11
CA TYR A 179 3.27 -43.17 -25.13
C TYR A 179 3.52 -44.46 -24.31
N SER A 180 4.76 -44.77 -23.94
CA SER A 180 5.05 -45.94 -23.11
C SER A 180 4.61 -45.74 -21.66
N GLU A 181 4.75 -44.51 -21.17
CA GLU A 181 4.35 -44.09 -19.83
C GLU A 181 3.07 -43.22 -19.84
N ASN A 182 2.55 -42.90 -21.03
CA ASN A 182 1.38 -42.05 -21.26
C ASN A 182 1.49 -40.69 -20.53
N CYS A 183 2.62 -40.01 -20.72
CA CYS A 183 2.94 -38.75 -20.05
C CYS A 183 3.53 -37.72 -21.02
N VAL A 184 3.40 -36.44 -20.68
CA VAL A 184 4.00 -35.35 -21.46
C VAL A 184 5.51 -35.37 -21.27
N GLU A 185 6.25 -35.41 -22.36
CA GLU A 185 7.71 -35.31 -22.36
C GLU A 185 8.15 -33.85 -22.43
N SER A 186 7.55 -33.06 -23.34
CA SER A 186 7.79 -31.62 -23.44
C SER A 186 6.64 -30.88 -24.13
N ILE A 187 6.55 -29.58 -23.88
CA ILE A 187 5.64 -28.66 -24.57
C ILE A 187 6.47 -27.50 -25.14
N LEU A 188 6.37 -27.31 -26.46
CA LEU A 188 7.03 -26.25 -27.20
C LEU A 188 5.96 -25.29 -27.73
N GLU A 189 6.09 -24.00 -27.45
CA GLU A 189 5.34 -22.97 -28.17
C GLU A 189 6.11 -22.56 -29.43
N ILE A 190 5.37 -22.40 -30.52
CA ILE A 190 5.87 -22.05 -31.84
C ILE A 190 5.36 -20.66 -32.19
N ALA A 191 6.25 -19.67 -32.09
CA ALA A 191 6.01 -18.29 -32.52
C ALA A 191 6.89 -18.00 -33.75
N ASP A 192 6.25 -17.91 -34.93
CA ASP A 192 6.91 -17.78 -36.24
C ASP A 192 7.96 -18.87 -36.55
N LYS A 193 9.24 -18.59 -36.30
CA LYS A 193 10.38 -19.51 -36.51
C LYS A 193 11.05 -19.93 -35.20
N ASN A 194 10.64 -19.32 -34.09
CA ASN A 194 11.21 -19.56 -32.78
C ASN A 194 10.37 -20.61 -32.05
N HIS A 195 11.06 -21.48 -31.33
CA HIS A 195 10.45 -22.47 -30.46
C HIS A 195 10.82 -22.09 -29.03
N VAL A 196 9.81 -21.92 -28.17
CA VAL A 196 10.00 -21.66 -26.74
C VAL A 196 9.59 -22.92 -26.00
N LEU A 197 10.51 -23.49 -25.22
CA LEU A 197 10.20 -24.61 -24.34
C LEU A 197 9.40 -24.08 -23.15
N ILE A 198 8.17 -24.59 -22.99
CA ILE A 198 7.27 -24.24 -21.89
C ILE A 198 7.38 -25.27 -20.76
N TYR A 199 7.43 -26.56 -21.13
CA TYR A 199 7.51 -27.67 -20.19
C TYR A 199 8.51 -28.71 -20.69
N ASP A 200 9.28 -29.27 -19.75
CA ASP A 200 10.18 -30.40 -19.99
C ASP A 200 10.17 -31.31 -18.76
N ARG A 201 9.77 -32.56 -18.98
CA ARG A 201 9.66 -33.57 -17.92
C ARG A 201 10.98 -33.80 -17.18
N THR A 202 12.11 -33.72 -17.89
CA THR A 202 13.44 -33.89 -17.29
C THR A 202 13.73 -32.80 -16.28
N LEU A 203 13.31 -31.55 -16.56
CA LEU A 203 13.44 -30.43 -15.63
C LEU A 203 12.52 -30.59 -14.42
N SER A 204 11.25 -30.95 -14.64
CA SER A 204 10.29 -31.11 -13.54
C SER A 204 10.66 -32.23 -12.54
N SER A 205 11.40 -33.24 -13.03
CA SER A 205 11.89 -34.37 -12.23
C SER A 205 13.31 -34.18 -11.67
N ALA A 206 14.01 -33.11 -12.06
CA ALA A 206 15.35 -32.84 -11.58
C ALA A 206 15.34 -32.40 -10.11
N SER A 207 16.43 -32.67 -9.39
CA SER A 207 16.59 -32.16 -8.03
C SER A 207 16.74 -30.64 -8.06
N LEU A 208 16.34 -29.97 -6.98
CA LEU A 208 16.46 -28.51 -6.89
C LEU A 208 17.93 -28.05 -7.03
N GLN A 209 18.88 -28.81 -6.47
CA GLN A 209 20.31 -28.52 -6.63
C GLN A 209 20.79 -28.67 -8.08
N ASP A 210 20.26 -29.63 -8.84
CA ASP A 210 20.62 -29.79 -10.25
C ASP A 210 20.00 -28.68 -11.11
N LEU A 211 18.76 -28.28 -10.81
CA LEU A 211 18.11 -27.13 -11.46
C LEU A 211 18.87 -25.84 -11.22
N LEU A 212 19.28 -25.57 -9.97
CA LEU A 212 20.11 -24.41 -9.64
C LEU A 212 21.42 -24.41 -10.43
N LYS A 213 22.14 -25.53 -10.47
CA LYS A 213 23.37 -25.65 -11.26
C LYS A 213 23.15 -25.43 -12.75
N HIS A 214 22.03 -25.91 -13.27
CA HIS A 214 21.66 -25.71 -14.67
C HIS A 214 21.38 -24.24 -14.95
N VAL A 215 20.61 -23.57 -14.08
CA VAL A 215 20.32 -22.13 -14.15
C VAL A 215 21.60 -21.29 -14.08
N GLN A 216 22.47 -21.56 -13.10
CA GLN A 216 23.77 -20.88 -12.97
C GLN A 216 24.59 -21.00 -14.27
N SER A 217 24.75 -22.22 -14.77
CA SER A 217 25.52 -22.49 -15.99
C SER A 217 24.91 -21.77 -17.20
N THR A 218 23.57 -21.81 -17.31
CA THR A 218 22.81 -21.18 -18.39
C THR A 218 22.97 -19.67 -18.39
N ILE A 219 22.85 -19.01 -17.22
CA ILE A 219 23.06 -17.56 -17.08
C ILE A 219 24.49 -17.21 -17.47
N ILE A 220 25.49 -17.92 -16.93
CA ILE A 220 26.91 -17.67 -17.23
C ILE A 220 27.17 -17.80 -18.75
N GLU A 221 26.71 -18.88 -19.37
CA GLU A 221 26.94 -19.14 -20.79
C GLU A 221 26.21 -18.15 -21.69
N THR A 222 24.98 -17.80 -21.36
CA THR A 222 24.17 -16.83 -22.10
C THR A 222 24.81 -15.44 -22.03
N VAL A 223 25.14 -14.96 -20.84
CA VAL A 223 25.84 -13.67 -20.65
C VAL A 223 27.15 -13.65 -21.43
N LEU A 224 28.01 -14.66 -21.27
CA LEU A 224 29.30 -14.72 -21.98
C LEU A 224 29.14 -14.84 -23.50
N SER A 225 28.11 -15.53 -24.00
CA SER A 225 27.87 -15.66 -25.44
C SER A 225 27.36 -14.36 -26.04
N LYS A 226 26.40 -13.70 -25.41
CA LYS A 226 25.83 -12.43 -25.91
C LYS A 226 26.84 -11.29 -25.79
N LEU A 227 27.62 -11.20 -24.71
CA LEU A 227 28.73 -10.24 -24.58
C LEU A 227 29.79 -10.40 -25.69
N LYS A 228 30.02 -11.60 -26.23
CA LYS A 228 30.93 -11.78 -27.39
C LYS A 228 30.40 -11.14 -28.67
N THR A 229 29.08 -11.01 -28.79
CA THR A 229 28.43 -10.43 -29.98
C THR A 229 28.38 -8.91 -29.95
N ILE A 230 28.44 -8.31 -28.75
CA ILE A 230 28.42 -6.86 -28.57
C ILE A 230 29.74 -6.23 -29.05
N THR A 231 29.62 -5.12 -29.79
CA THR A 231 30.77 -4.38 -30.37
C THR A 231 30.88 -2.93 -29.90
N ASP A 232 29.90 -2.43 -29.15
CA ASP A 232 29.68 -0.98 -28.99
C ASP A 232 30.02 -0.44 -27.59
N ILE A 233 30.56 -1.28 -26.70
CA ILE A 233 31.05 -0.86 -25.38
C ILE A 233 32.43 -0.22 -25.57
N LYS A 234 32.49 1.11 -25.43
CA LYS A 234 33.71 1.92 -25.64
C LYS A 234 34.42 2.28 -24.34
N ASP A 235 33.72 2.26 -23.23
CA ASP A 235 34.26 2.62 -21.92
C ASP A 235 35.00 1.44 -21.29
N THR A 236 35.86 1.74 -20.31
CA THR A 236 36.44 0.73 -19.44
C THR A 236 35.43 0.39 -18.35
N ILE A 237 34.96 -0.85 -18.31
CA ILE A 237 33.96 -1.32 -17.36
C ILE A 237 34.63 -1.66 -16.03
N ASP A 238 34.11 -1.12 -14.93
CA ASP A 238 34.59 -1.36 -13.57
C ASP A 238 33.79 -2.44 -12.85
N PHE A 239 32.50 -2.59 -13.16
CA PHE A 239 31.68 -3.60 -12.49
C PHE A 239 30.46 -4.03 -13.29
N MET A 240 29.90 -5.16 -12.87
CA MET A 240 28.67 -5.75 -13.38
C MET A 240 27.75 -6.08 -12.20
N VAL A 241 26.47 -5.75 -12.36
CA VAL A 241 25.41 -6.05 -11.37
C VAL A 241 24.42 -7.04 -11.98
N LEU A 242 24.03 -8.04 -11.18
CA LEU A 242 22.91 -8.94 -11.43
C LEU A 242 21.81 -8.60 -10.42
N GLU A 243 20.69 -8.06 -10.89
CA GLU A 243 19.59 -7.65 -10.01
C GLU A 243 18.42 -8.64 -10.13
N TYR A 244 17.88 -9.07 -9.00
CA TYR A 244 16.79 -10.05 -8.92
C TYR A 244 15.79 -9.69 -7.81
N THR A 245 14.68 -10.43 -7.72
CA THR A 245 13.75 -10.38 -6.58
C THR A 245 13.52 -11.78 -6.03
N LEU A 246 13.30 -11.94 -4.72
CA LEU A 246 13.03 -13.26 -4.15
C LEU A 246 11.72 -13.90 -4.59
N GLN A 247 10.75 -13.13 -5.08
CA GLN A 247 9.50 -13.68 -5.64
C GLN A 247 9.75 -14.39 -6.97
N HIS A 248 10.67 -13.87 -7.80
CA HIS A 248 11.07 -14.45 -9.08
C HIS A 248 12.58 -14.30 -9.28
N PRO A 249 13.39 -15.10 -8.58
CA PRO A 249 14.82 -14.88 -8.49
C PRO A 249 15.56 -15.15 -9.80
N PHE A 250 14.95 -15.84 -10.76
CA PHE A 250 15.58 -16.11 -12.05
C PHE A 250 14.66 -15.84 -13.25
N PRO A 251 15.21 -15.40 -14.40
CA PRO A 251 16.57 -14.89 -14.54
C PRO A 251 16.73 -13.49 -13.91
N PRO A 252 17.96 -13.05 -13.59
CA PRO A 252 18.22 -11.68 -13.16
C PRO A 252 18.13 -10.71 -14.34
N THR A 253 17.97 -9.42 -14.04
CA THR A 253 18.41 -8.36 -14.94
C THR A 253 19.91 -8.10 -14.76
N LEU A 254 20.55 -7.52 -15.78
CA LEU A 254 22.00 -7.39 -15.85
C LEU A 254 22.35 -5.94 -16.21
N ALA A 255 23.35 -5.38 -15.54
CA ALA A 255 23.94 -4.12 -15.93
C ALA A 255 25.47 -4.10 -15.82
N MET A 256 26.12 -3.23 -16.59
CA MET A 256 27.55 -2.94 -16.49
C MET A 256 27.80 -1.43 -16.49
N ASP A 257 28.79 -0.99 -15.71
CA ASP A 257 29.17 0.42 -15.69
C ASP A 257 30.64 0.64 -15.28
N TYR A 258 31.08 1.89 -15.38
CA TYR A 258 32.33 2.38 -14.82
C TYR A 258 32.07 3.03 -13.45
N ARG A 259 33.10 3.09 -12.60
CA ARG A 259 33.02 3.69 -11.28
C ARG A 259 32.95 5.22 -11.43
N PRO A 260 31.91 5.88 -10.88
CA PRO A 260 31.86 7.34 -10.83
C PRO A 260 33.05 7.92 -10.06
N ALA A 261 33.34 9.21 -10.23
CA ALA A 261 34.32 9.88 -9.39
C ALA A 261 33.86 9.83 -7.92
N ASP A 262 34.80 9.63 -6.97
CA ASP A 262 34.49 9.49 -5.52
C ASP A 262 33.70 10.70 -4.94
N ASP A 263 33.71 11.85 -5.61
CA ASP A 263 33.00 13.08 -5.20
C ASP A 263 31.51 13.12 -5.64
N ASP A 264 31.06 12.19 -6.48
CA ASP A 264 29.70 12.18 -7.08
C ASP A 264 28.73 11.18 -6.42
N ILE A 265 29.17 10.41 -5.41
CA ILE A 265 28.37 9.36 -4.78
C ILE A 265 28.14 9.70 -3.30
N ASP A 266 26.89 9.94 -2.91
CA ASP A 266 26.53 10.18 -1.52
C ASP A 266 26.51 8.88 -0.72
N TYR A 267 25.82 7.83 -1.20
CA TYR A 267 25.74 6.53 -0.50
C TYR A 267 26.66 5.47 -1.14
N PRO A 268 27.58 4.81 -0.39
CA PRO A 268 28.60 3.94 -0.97
C PRO A 268 28.12 2.74 -1.81
N LEU A 269 26.88 2.28 -1.63
CA LEU A 269 26.31 1.16 -2.39
C LEU A 269 25.32 1.60 -3.50
N GLU A 270 25.02 2.91 -3.61
CA GLU A 270 24.08 3.47 -4.60
C GLU A 270 24.47 3.17 -6.04
N ILE A 271 25.76 2.95 -6.29
CA ILE A 271 26.30 2.58 -7.60
C ILE A 271 25.79 1.24 -8.13
N TYR A 272 25.23 0.38 -7.27
CA TYR A 272 24.76 -0.94 -7.66
C TYR A 272 23.29 -0.92 -8.12
N ASN A 273 22.85 0.13 -8.82
CA ASN A 273 21.49 0.21 -9.37
C ASN A 273 21.39 -0.13 -10.85
N ALA A 274 20.95 -1.35 -11.19
CA ALA A 274 21.01 -1.86 -12.56
C ALA A 274 20.25 -1.00 -13.57
N PRO A 275 19.04 -0.47 -13.28
CA PRO A 275 18.32 0.44 -14.18
C PRO A 275 18.99 1.81 -14.38
N ASP A 276 19.77 2.29 -13.40
CA ASP A 276 20.47 3.58 -13.49
C ASP A 276 21.84 3.46 -14.17
N MET A 277 22.31 2.23 -14.37
CA MET A 277 23.61 1.94 -14.96
C MET A 277 23.57 2.08 -16.50
N ARG A 278 24.70 2.55 -17.05
CA ARG A 278 24.82 2.93 -18.45
C ARG A 278 24.53 1.80 -19.45
N TYR A 279 24.91 0.57 -19.11
CA TYR A 279 24.73 -0.58 -19.98
C TYR A 279 23.78 -1.58 -19.34
N PHE A 280 22.48 -1.29 -19.39
CA PHE A 280 21.42 -2.16 -18.88
C PHE A 280 20.96 -3.20 -19.91
N SER A 281 20.59 -4.40 -19.46
CA SER A 281 20.23 -5.55 -20.31
C SER A 281 19.05 -5.29 -21.24
N GLU A 282 18.03 -4.60 -20.74
CA GLU A 282 16.74 -4.43 -21.44
C GLU A 282 16.72 -3.26 -22.42
N GLU A 283 17.57 -2.26 -22.23
CA GLU A 283 17.62 -1.07 -23.09
C GLU A 283 18.92 -0.95 -23.91
N GLY A 284 20.06 -1.33 -23.31
CA GLY A 284 21.39 -1.03 -23.87
C GLY A 284 22.13 -2.24 -24.43
N LEU A 285 22.20 -3.34 -23.68
CA LEU A 285 22.99 -4.52 -24.05
C LEU A 285 22.26 -5.49 -24.99
N GLY A 286 20.91 -5.46 -25.00
CA GLY A 286 20.10 -6.41 -25.77
C GLY A 286 20.34 -7.86 -25.35
N ILE A 287 20.63 -8.07 -24.06
CA ILE A 287 20.81 -9.40 -23.47
C ILE A 287 19.49 -9.79 -22.85
N ASP A 288 18.71 -10.57 -23.59
CA ASP A 288 17.49 -11.18 -23.09
C ASP A 288 17.82 -12.54 -22.49
N LEU A 289 17.67 -12.66 -21.17
CA LEU A 289 17.82 -13.92 -20.46
C LEU A 289 16.50 -14.71 -20.40
N HIS A 290 15.34 -14.10 -20.63
CA HIS A 290 14.04 -14.75 -20.43
C HIS A 290 13.66 -15.72 -21.55
N SER A 291 13.90 -15.35 -22.82
CA SER A 291 13.23 -16.03 -23.95
C SER A 291 13.72 -17.46 -24.25
N GLU A 292 15.01 -17.75 -24.13
CA GLU A 292 15.57 -19.05 -24.55
C GLU A 292 15.43 -20.16 -23.48
N HIS A 293 15.24 -19.79 -22.21
CA HIS A 293 15.31 -20.72 -21.07
C HIS A 293 14.14 -20.58 -20.08
N ALA A 294 13.02 -20.00 -20.50
CA ALA A 294 11.84 -19.76 -19.66
C ALA A 294 11.37 -20.99 -18.87
N ALA A 295 11.26 -22.17 -19.49
CA ALA A 295 10.87 -23.40 -18.78
C ALA A 295 11.77 -23.73 -17.59
N LEU A 296 13.09 -23.53 -17.73
CA LEU A 296 14.06 -23.81 -16.68
C LEU A 296 13.88 -22.84 -15.50
N TYR A 297 13.77 -21.55 -15.77
CA TYR A 297 13.57 -20.54 -14.72
C TYR A 297 12.22 -20.69 -14.03
N ASN A 298 11.14 -20.90 -14.79
CA ASN A 298 9.81 -21.10 -14.23
C ASN A 298 9.77 -22.34 -13.33
N THR A 299 10.34 -23.46 -13.79
CA THR A 299 10.41 -24.68 -12.99
C THR A 299 11.18 -24.44 -11.68
N LEU A 300 12.32 -23.76 -11.73
CA LEU A 300 13.12 -23.47 -10.54
C LEU A 300 12.39 -22.52 -9.58
N ASN A 301 11.84 -21.41 -10.09
CA ASN A 301 11.14 -20.42 -9.27
C ASN A 301 9.94 -21.04 -8.57
N SER A 302 9.13 -21.84 -9.27
CA SER A 302 7.99 -22.56 -8.65
C SER A 302 8.45 -23.51 -7.54
N ARG A 303 9.58 -24.19 -7.70
CA ARG A 303 10.13 -25.07 -6.65
C ARG A 303 10.67 -24.31 -5.44
N LEU A 304 11.24 -23.13 -5.66
CA LEU A 304 11.70 -22.25 -4.58
C LEU A 304 10.51 -21.68 -3.79
N GLU A 305 9.42 -21.33 -4.50
CA GLU A 305 8.15 -20.91 -3.90
C GLU A 305 7.57 -22.02 -3.01
N GLU A 306 7.45 -23.24 -3.54
CA GLU A 306 6.96 -24.41 -2.78
C GLU A 306 7.73 -24.62 -1.46
N LEU A 307 9.06 -24.42 -1.48
CA LEU A 307 9.89 -24.56 -0.30
C LEU A 307 9.70 -23.42 0.71
N ARG A 308 9.39 -22.21 0.21
CA ARG A 308 9.08 -21.07 1.07
C ARG A 308 7.76 -21.31 1.80
N ASP A 309 6.74 -21.75 1.07
CA ASP A 309 5.41 -22.06 1.63
C ASP A 309 5.49 -23.15 2.70
N GLN A 310 6.25 -24.22 2.44
CA GLN A 310 6.49 -25.30 3.42
C GLN A 310 7.25 -24.85 4.69
N GLY A 311 8.03 -23.77 4.61
CA GLY A 311 8.79 -23.23 5.73
C GLY A 311 7.92 -22.43 6.70
N HIS A 312 6.85 -21.79 6.21
CA HIS A 312 5.94 -20.99 7.03
C HIS A 312 5.04 -21.86 7.94
N ASP A 313 4.67 -23.07 7.49
CA ASP A 313 3.84 -24.01 8.25
C ASP A 313 4.51 -24.58 9.52
N GLN A 314 5.85 -24.59 9.61
CA GLN A 314 6.56 -25.16 10.77
C GLN A 314 6.86 -24.15 11.88
N GLY A 315 6.62 -22.85 11.65
CA GLY A 315 6.92 -21.78 12.60
C GLY A 315 5.83 -21.49 13.63
N HIS A 316 4.58 -21.89 13.37
CA HIS A 316 3.43 -21.49 14.19
C HIS A 316 3.05 -22.47 15.33
N ASP A 317 3.68 -23.65 15.41
CA ASP A 317 3.26 -24.70 16.35
C ASP A 317 4.06 -24.75 17.68
N GLN A 318 4.82 -23.68 18.02
CA GLN A 318 5.62 -23.63 19.26
C GLN A 318 5.19 -22.59 20.31
N SER A 319 4.12 -21.80 20.11
CA SER A 319 3.68 -20.78 21.09
C SER A 319 2.48 -21.17 21.97
N HIS A 320 2.10 -22.44 22.02
CA HIS A 320 0.96 -22.90 22.84
C HIS A 320 1.30 -24.03 23.82
N ASP A 321 2.35 -23.87 24.64
CA ASP A 321 2.30 -24.37 26.02
C ASP A 321 3.44 -23.79 26.88
N GLN A 322 3.15 -22.77 27.70
CA GLN A 322 3.83 -22.56 28.99
C GLN A 322 3.15 -21.47 29.82
N SER A 323 2.09 -21.88 30.52
CA SER A 323 1.72 -21.25 31.79
C SER A 323 2.74 -21.67 32.85
N HIS A 324 3.60 -20.76 33.32
CA HIS A 324 4.05 -20.75 34.72
C HIS A 324 4.72 -19.41 35.09
N ASP A 325 4.11 -18.76 36.07
CA ASP A 325 4.63 -17.63 36.83
C ASP A 325 6.03 -17.89 37.39
N GLU A 326 7.02 -17.06 37.04
CA GLU A 326 8.03 -16.51 37.96
C GLU A 326 8.88 -15.43 37.24
N PRO A 327 9.16 -14.29 37.88
CA PRO A 327 9.95 -13.22 37.26
C PRO A 327 11.44 -13.57 37.30
N ARG A 328 12.07 -13.76 36.13
CA ARG A 328 13.53 -13.86 36.03
C ARG A 328 14.12 -12.49 35.73
N GLU A 329 15.15 -12.15 36.51
CA GLU A 329 16.02 -10.99 36.34
C GLU A 329 16.64 -11.01 34.94
N ILE A 330 16.61 -9.86 34.27
CA ILE A 330 17.20 -9.63 32.95
C ILE A 330 18.71 -9.45 33.15
N ASP A 331 19.48 -10.49 32.81
CA ASP A 331 20.91 -10.33 32.50
C ASP A 331 21.02 -9.93 31.01
N GLU A 332 21.42 -8.68 30.80
CA GLU A 332 21.86 -8.13 29.51
C GLU A 332 23.20 -8.78 29.13
N ASP A 333 23.17 -9.89 28.41
CA ASP A 333 24.28 -10.40 27.60
C ASP A 333 23.73 -11.53 26.71
N LEU A 334 23.03 -11.16 25.63
CA LEU A 334 22.75 -12.05 24.51
C LEU A 334 23.53 -11.55 23.30
N ASP A 335 24.71 -12.12 23.10
CA ASP A 335 25.30 -12.30 21.77
C ASP A 335 24.26 -13.09 20.95
N ILE A 336 23.43 -12.37 20.21
CA ILE A 336 22.60 -12.97 19.16
C ILE A 336 23.58 -13.30 18.04
N ASP A 337 24.00 -14.57 17.95
CA ASP A 337 24.71 -15.10 16.79
C ASP A 337 23.89 -14.77 15.53
N HIS A 338 24.42 -13.89 14.69
CA HIS A 338 23.84 -13.42 13.42
C HIS A 338 23.78 -14.51 12.32
N GLU A 339 23.83 -15.81 12.66
CA GLU A 339 24.12 -16.86 11.67
C GLU A 339 22.94 -17.30 10.79
N ASP A 340 21.67 -16.97 11.10
CA ASP A 340 20.52 -17.39 10.28
C ASP A 340 19.54 -16.24 9.97
N GLN A 341 19.96 -15.28 9.13
CA GLN A 341 19.09 -14.21 8.62
C GLN A 341 18.26 -14.60 7.38
N TYR A 342 18.62 -15.70 6.70
CA TYR A 342 17.99 -16.10 5.44
C TYR A 342 17.15 -17.36 5.61
N SER A 343 15.98 -17.39 4.97
CA SER A 343 15.23 -18.64 4.78
C SER A 343 16.03 -19.63 3.91
N ILE A 344 15.70 -20.93 3.97
CA ILE A 344 16.40 -21.95 3.15
C ILE A 344 16.37 -21.59 1.66
N PRO A 345 15.23 -21.21 1.05
CA PRO A 345 15.20 -20.76 -0.35
C PRO A 345 16.08 -19.55 -0.62
N GLU A 346 16.06 -18.54 0.25
CA GLU A 346 16.88 -17.33 0.12
C GLU A 346 18.36 -17.66 0.12
N LYS A 347 18.81 -18.53 1.04
CA LYS A 347 20.20 -18.97 1.10
C LYS A 347 20.63 -19.68 -0.17
N MET A 348 19.75 -20.51 -0.74
CA MET A 348 20.03 -21.21 -2.00
C MET A 348 20.16 -20.25 -3.19
N VAL A 349 19.30 -19.22 -3.25
CA VAL A 349 19.38 -18.15 -4.25
C VAL A 349 20.67 -17.34 -4.08
N PHE A 350 20.97 -16.92 -2.85
CA PHE A 350 22.20 -16.17 -2.52
C PHE A 350 23.47 -16.92 -2.92
N GLU A 351 23.57 -18.20 -2.53
CA GLU A 351 24.71 -19.06 -2.89
C GLU A 351 24.84 -19.23 -4.41
N ALA A 352 23.71 -19.36 -5.12
CA ALA A 352 23.72 -19.48 -6.56
C ALA A 352 24.20 -18.22 -7.27
N TYR A 353 23.75 -17.04 -6.83
CA TYR A 353 24.24 -15.77 -7.34
C TYR A 353 25.72 -15.54 -7.02
N CYS A 354 26.18 -15.95 -5.83
CA CYS A 354 27.60 -15.91 -5.50
C CYS A 354 28.45 -16.74 -6.47
N GLU A 355 27.99 -17.94 -6.85
CA GLU A 355 28.67 -18.78 -7.84
C GLU A 355 28.68 -18.15 -9.24
N ILE A 356 27.54 -17.60 -9.68
CA ILE A 356 27.43 -16.88 -10.97
C ILE A 356 28.41 -15.71 -11.00
N CYS A 357 28.41 -14.86 -9.97
CA CYS A 357 29.29 -13.70 -9.87
C CYS A 357 30.77 -14.10 -9.92
N ARG A 358 31.18 -15.15 -9.20
CA ARG A 358 32.57 -15.65 -9.21
C ARG A 358 33.00 -16.11 -10.60
N GLU A 359 32.17 -16.88 -11.29
CA GLU A 359 32.51 -17.41 -12.61
C GLU A 359 32.49 -16.31 -13.69
N LEU A 360 31.56 -15.35 -13.62
CA LEU A 360 31.57 -14.18 -14.51
C LEU A 360 32.81 -13.30 -14.27
N LYS A 361 33.12 -12.95 -13.02
CA LYS A 361 34.33 -12.18 -12.63
C LYS A 361 35.61 -12.80 -13.18
N LYS A 362 35.69 -14.13 -13.17
CA LYS A 362 36.84 -14.89 -13.68
C LYS A 362 36.93 -14.93 -15.20
N ARG A 363 35.80 -15.03 -15.91
CA ARG A 363 35.77 -15.29 -17.36
C ARG A 363 35.67 -14.02 -18.21
N ILE A 364 35.02 -12.97 -17.73
CA ILE A 364 34.84 -11.71 -18.46
C ILE A 364 36.17 -11.03 -18.82
N PRO A 365 37.19 -10.95 -17.94
CA PRO A 365 38.46 -10.31 -18.30
C PRO A 365 39.16 -10.93 -19.52
N ALA A 366 38.93 -12.21 -19.81
CA ALA A 366 39.45 -12.84 -21.03
C ALA A 366 38.83 -12.28 -22.34
N MET A 367 37.81 -11.43 -22.24
CA MET A 367 37.09 -10.80 -23.35
C MET A 367 37.61 -9.40 -23.70
N GLU A 368 38.77 -8.99 -23.17
CA GLU A 368 39.45 -7.69 -23.42
C GLU A 368 39.50 -7.21 -24.90
N LYS A 369 39.39 -8.14 -25.86
CA LYS A 369 39.31 -7.81 -27.29
C LYS A 369 37.98 -7.17 -27.72
N LYS A 370 36.97 -7.17 -26.85
CA LYS A 370 35.60 -6.67 -27.12
C LYS A 370 35.32 -5.37 -26.41
N PHE A 371 35.69 -5.29 -25.13
CA PHE A 371 35.64 -4.08 -24.32
C PHE A 371 36.72 -4.16 -23.25
N GLN A 372 37.12 -3.01 -22.72
CA GLN A 372 38.11 -2.96 -21.65
C GLN A 372 37.42 -3.16 -20.30
N VAL A 373 38.04 -3.93 -19.42
CA VAL A 373 37.68 -4.00 -18.00
C VAL A 373 38.79 -3.37 -17.19
N SER A 374 38.46 -2.77 -16.05
CA SER A 374 39.47 -2.18 -15.17
C SER A 374 40.22 -3.25 -14.37
N GLY A 375 41.32 -2.83 -13.74
CA GLY A 375 42.10 -3.71 -12.86
C GLY A 375 41.33 -4.15 -11.61
N ASP A 376 40.30 -3.39 -11.22
CA ASP A 376 39.48 -3.63 -10.03
C ASP A 376 38.09 -4.19 -10.41
N PHE A 377 37.99 -4.82 -11.58
CA PHE A 377 36.74 -5.36 -12.09
C PHE A 377 36.12 -6.39 -11.14
N HIS A 378 34.83 -6.21 -10.84
CA HIS A 378 34.06 -7.13 -10.01
C HIS A 378 32.65 -7.34 -10.56
N VAL A 379 32.04 -8.42 -10.10
CA VAL A 379 30.65 -8.78 -10.40
C VAL A 379 29.95 -9.00 -9.08
N ILE A 380 28.77 -8.42 -8.93
CA ILE A 380 27.95 -8.48 -7.73
C ILE A 380 26.50 -8.79 -8.11
N ALA A 381 25.74 -9.33 -7.17
CA ALA A 381 24.30 -9.48 -7.29
C ALA A 381 23.59 -8.68 -6.20
N ARG A 382 22.30 -8.40 -6.41
CA ARG A 382 21.46 -7.72 -5.42
C ARG A 382 20.01 -8.14 -5.56
N ASP A 383 19.34 -8.23 -4.42
CA ASP A 383 17.88 -8.19 -4.36
C ASP A 383 17.40 -6.74 -4.42
N PHE A 384 16.51 -6.44 -5.37
CA PHE A 384 15.94 -5.11 -5.55
C PHE A 384 15.17 -4.60 -4.33
N GLU A 385 14.42 -5.46 -3.66
CA GLU A 385 13.57 -5.12 -2.52
C GLU A 385 14.37 -5.07 -1.21
N GLN A 386 15.29 -6.04 -1.02
CA GLN A 386 16.04 -6.16 0.24
C GLN A 386 17.31 -5.31 0.30
N CYS A 387 17.85 -4.86 -0.84
CA CYS A 387 19.12 -4.11 -0.90
C CYS A 387 20.25 -4.83 -0.13
N ASN A 388 20.47 -6.12 -0.45
CA ASN A 388 21.41 -7.00 0.23
C ASN A 388 22.82 -7.03 -0.41
N GLU A 389 23.21 -5.98 -1.15
CA GLU A 389 24.50 -5.92 -1.85
C GLU A 389 25.67 -6.14 -0.88
N PHE A 390 25.52 -5.68 0.36
CA PHE A 390 26.56 -5.77 1.37
C PHE A 390 26.89 -7.22 1.75
N ASP A 391 25.91 -8.12 1.75
CA ASP A 391 26.14 -9.54 2.03
C ASP A 391 26.88 -10.22 0.88
N PHE A 392 26.54 -9.88 -0.36
CA PHE A 392 27.31 -10.31 -1.52
C PHE A 392 28.74 -9.78 -1.47
N ILE A 393 28.96 -8.56 -0.98
CA ILE A 393 30.31 -7.99 -0.85
C ILE A 393 31.12 -8.80 0.16
N LYS A 394 30.57 -9.09 1.34
CA LYS A 394 31.23 -9.93 2.36
C LYS A 394 31.68 -11.28 1.78
N GLU A 395 30.87 -11.87 0.93
CA GLU A 395 31.08 -13.22 0.38
C GLU A 395 31.97 -13.24 -0.89
N LEU A 396 32.02 -12.15 -1.66
CA LEU A 396 32.71 -12.09 -2.96
C LEU A 396 34.02 -11.29 -2.96
N PHE A 397 34.26 -10.44 -1.95
CA PHE A 397 35.40 -9.53 -1.90
C PHE A 397 36.38 -9.94 -0.80
N SER A 398 37.58 -9.37 -0.85
CA SER A 398 38.56 -9.58 0.21
C SER A 398 38.14 -8.85 1.49
N GLN A 399 38.51 -9.39 2.66
CA GLN A 399 38.26 -8.73 3.95
C GLN A 399 38.75 -7.28 3.99
N GLN A 400 39.83 -6.96 3.25
CA GLN A 400 40.35 -5.59 3.17
C GLN A 400 39.37 -4.65 2.44
N GLU A 401 38.75 -5.11 1.35
CA GLU A 401 37.74 -4.36 0.60
C GLU A 401 36.47 -4.21 1.44
N CYS A 402 36.02 -5.28 2.11
CA CYS A 402 34.88 -5.25 3.02
C CYS A 402 35.10 -4.22 4.13
N ASN A 403 36.24 -4.27 4.84
CA ASN A 403 36.56 -3.33 5.91
C ASN A 403 36.65 -1.87 5.41
N ALA A 404 37.15 -1.66 4.18
CA ALA A 404 37.23 -0.33 3.58
C ALA A 404 35.83 0.22 3.28
N LEU A 405 34.93 -0.63 2.77
CA LEU A 405 33.55 -0.27 2.48
C LEU A 405 32.72 -0.11 3.76
N GLU A 406 32.85 -1.00 4.74
CA GLU A 406 32.27 -0.85 6.08
C GLU A 406 32.67 0.48 6.69
N LYS A 407 33.95 0.86 6.57
CA LYS A 407 34.40 2.15 7.04
C LYS A 407 33.75 3.31 6.28
N LYS A 408 33.53 3.19 4.96
CA LYS A 408 32.80 4.19 4.17
C LYS A 408 31.32 4.25 4.55
N LEU A 409 30.65 3.11 4.74
CA LEU A 409 29.26 2.97 5.17
C LEU A 409 29.06 3.54 6.56
N HIS A 410 29.86 3.11 7.53
CA HIS A 410 29.84 3.64 8.88
C HIS A 410 30.25 5.13 8.92
N ALA A 411 31.13 5.59 8.02
CA ALA A 411 31.40 7.02 7.87
C ALA A 411 30.22 7.76 7.26
N TYR A 412 29.46 7.17 6.34
CA TYR A 412 28.22 7.73 5.79
C TYR A 412 27.11 7.78 6.86
N GLU A 413 26.90 6.70 7.60
CA GLU A 413 25.96 6.63 8.73
C GLU A 413 26.33 7.61 9.85
N LYS A 414 27.63 7.81 10.10
CA LYS A 414 28.12 8.80 11.07
C LYS A 414 28.30 10.20 10.50
N LYS A 415 28.23 10.37 9.18
CA LYS A 415 28.17 11.68 8.55
C LYS A 415 26.76 12.18 8.80
N SER A 416 26.55 12.70 10.00
CA SER A 416 25.44 13.61 10.23
C SER A 416 25.60 14.71 9.18
N VAL A 417 24.71 14.69 8.19
CA VAL A 417 24.60 15.75 7.18
C VAL A 417 24.10 17.03 7.87
N LEU A 418 23.64 16.89 9.11
CA LEU A 418 23.16 17.95 9.98
C LEU A 418 24.35 18.73 10.56
N SER A 419 24.20 20.05 10.61
CA SER A 419 25.14 20.88 11.37
C SER A 419 25.08 20.54 12.87
N ASP A 420 26.10 20.90 13.67
CA ASP A 420 26.08 20.70 15.13
C ASP A 420 24.80 21.27 15.79
N GLN A 421 24.25 22.35 15.23
CA GLN A 421 23.00 22.96 15.69
C GLN A 421 21.78 22.11 15.35
N ASP A 422 21.77 21.49 14.18
CA ASP A 422 20.70 20.64 13.69
C ASP A 422 20.71 19.28 14.41
N GLN A 423 21.89 18.72 14.66
CA GLN A 423 22.07 17.52 15.47
C GLN A 423 21.56 17.75 16.90
N ALA A 424 21.93 18.86 17.53
CA ALA A 424 21.42 19.21 18.86
C ALA A 424 19.90 19.41 18.90
N LEU A 425 19.30 19.83 17.78
CA LEU A 425 17.85 19.98 17.66
C LEU A 425 17.15 18.62 17.55
N LEU A 426 17.69 17.69 16.74
CA LEU A 426 17.19 16.31 16.67
C LEU A 426 17.29 15.62 18.04
N GLU A 427 18.45 15.71 18.69
CA GLU A 427 18.64 15.14 20.04
C GLU A 427 17.68 15.77 21.06
N HIS A 428 17.38 17.06 20.93
CA HIS A 428 16.37 17.70 21.77
C HIS A 428 14.96 17.17 21.50
N LEU A 429 14.58 17.00 20.23
CA LEU A 429 13.29 16.44 19.84
C LEU A 429 13.10 15.03 20.41
N GLU A 430 14.03 14.12 20.10
CA GLU A 430 13.98 12.71 20.51
C GLU A 430 13.90 12.60 22.03
N LYS A 431 14.74 13.37 22.73
CA LYS A 431 14.72 13.40 24.20
C LYS A 431 13.39 13.92 24.74
N THR A 432 12.83 14.99 24.17
CA THR A 432 11.55 15.54 24.63
C THR A 432 10.42 14.54 24.40
N LEU A 433 10.35 13.89 23.23
CA LEU A 433 9.32 12.88 22.96
C LEU A 433 9.43 11.70 23.94
N ASP A 434 10.63 11.16 24.17
CA ASP A 434 10.86 10.05 25.13
C ASP A 434 10.49 10.43 26.58
N GLU A 435 10.83 11.65 27.02
CA GLU A 435 10.47 12.14 28.36
C GLU A 435 8.95 12.34 28.53
N GLU A 436 8.27 12.81 27.49
CA GLU A 436 6.83 13.09 27.53
C GLU A 436 5.98 11.84 27.33
N GLU A 437 6.43 10.87 26.53
CA GLU A 437 5.80 9.56 26.35
C GLU A 437 5.65 8.83 27.70
N LYS A 438 6.71 8.85 28.51
CA LYS A 438 6.74 8.25 29.86
C LYS A 438 5.76 8.88 30.85
N LYS A 439 5.11 10.00 30.51
CA LYS A 439 4.13 10.68 31.39
C LYS A 439 2.72 10.12 31.29
N TYR A 440 2.39 9.30 30.29
CA TYR A 440 1.03 8.78 30.11
C TYR A 440 0.45 8.18 31.41
N ASP A 441 1.14 7.23 32.03
CA ASP A 441 0.67 6.56 33.25
C ASP A 441 0.50 7.53 34.42
N ALA A 442 1.39 8.52 34.52
CA ALA A 442 1.32 9.55 35.54
C ALA A 442 0.12 10.49 35.33
N LEU A 443 -0.14 10.90 34.08
CA LEU A 443 -1.30 11.72 33.69
C LEU A 443 -2.60 10.97 33.97
N LYS A 444 -2.69 9.71 33.53
CA LYS A 444 -3.85 8.84 33.76
C LYS A 444 -4.11 8.63 35.26
N SER A 445 -3.07 8.31 36.02
CA SER A 445 -3.14 8.13 37.47
C SER A 445 -3.55 9.41 38.20
N ALA A 446 -3.09 10.58 37.72
CA ALA A 446 -3.47 11.86 38.28
C ALA A 446 -4.94 12.19 37.99
N LEU A 447 -5.43 11.89 36.78
CA LEU A 447 -6.83 12.08 36.40
C LEU A 447 -7.76 11.20 37.24
N GLN A 448 -7.41 9.92 37.44
CA GLN A 448 -8.19 8.96 38.25
C GLN A 448 -8.31 9.35 39.73
N LYS A 449 -7.36 10.12 40.28
CA LYS A 449 -7.39 10.60 41.67
C LYS A 449 -8.27 11.84 41.86
N LYS A 450 -8.68 12.51 40.77
CA LYS A 450 -9.49 13.73 40.81
C LYS A 450 -10.97 13.38 40.82
N ASN A 451 -11.79 14.28 41.37
CA ASN A 451 -13.24 14.18 41.24
C ASN A 451 -13.66 14.81 39.90
N THR A 452 -13.73 13.98 38.86
CA THR A 452 -14.02 14.42 37.49
C THR A 452 -15.50 14.27 37.12
N LEU A 453 -15.90 14.97 36.06
CA LEU A 453 -17.20 14.85 35.42
C LEU A 453 -16.98 14.54 33.93
N SER A 454 -17.64 13.51 33.40
CA SER A 454 -17.60 13.19 31.97
C SER A 454 -18.85 13.68 31.25
N VAL A 455 -18.67 14.25 30.05
CA VAL A 455 -19.74 14.56 29.10
C VAL A 455 -19.38 14.01 27.72
N TYR A 456 -20.36 13.63 26.90
CA TYR A 456 -20.11 12.90 25.65
C TYR A 456 -20.66 13.61 24.43
N SER A 457 -20.00 13.46 23.28
CA SER A 457 -20.49 13.93 21.99
C SER A 457 -20.17 12.95 20.86
N ARG A 458 -20.97 12.97 19.79
CA ARG A 458 -20.71 12.19 18.55
C ARG A 458 -19.69 12.86 17.64
N GLU A 459 -19.49 14.16 17.81
CA GLU A 459 -18.57 14.97 17.02
C GLU A 459 -17.53 15.59 17.95
N GLN A 460 -16.29 15.69 17.49
CA GLN A 460 -15.30 16.45 18.24
C GLN A 460 -15.65 17.94 18.16
N ARG A 461 -15.92 18.52 19.32
CA ARG A 461 -16.30 19.93 19.48
C ARG A 461 -15.06 20.78 19.75
N TYR A 462 -14.41 21.26 18.69
CA TYR A 462 -13.13 22.00 18.77
C TYR A 462 -13.22 23.36 19.47
N TYR A 463 -14.38 24.02 19.47
CA TYR A 463 -14.61 25.26 20.26
C TYR A 463 -14.62 25.00 21.78
N LEU A 464 -14.60 23.73 22.19
CA LEU A 464 -14.49 23.32 23.60
C LEU A 464 -13.08 22.89 23.98
N LEU A 465 -12.10 22.94 23.06
CA LEU A 465 -10.68 22.78 23.36
C LEU A 465 -10.21 24.09 24.00
N PRO A 466 -10.07 24.18 25.34
CA PRO A 466 -9.65 25.41 25.98
C PRO A 466 -8.22 25.74 25.57
N PHE A 467 -7.41 24.72 25.30
CA PHE A 467 -6.05 24.82 24.81
C PHE A 467 -6.01 25.40 23.39
N GLY A 468 -6.73 24.80 22.44
CA GLY A 468 -6.88 25.33 21.09
C GLY A 468 -7.45 26.75 21.08
N HIS A 469 -8.44 27.07 21.91
CA HIS A 469 -8.94 28.44 22.02
C HIS A 469 -7.89 29.41 22.60
N GLU A 470 -7.18 29.07 23.67
CA GLU A 470 -6.23 29.98 24.30
C GLU A 470 -4.94 30.15 23.47
N ILE A 471 -4.47 29.09 22.80
CA ILE A 471 -3.39 29.15 21.82
C ILE A 471 -3.80 29.97 20.61
N LYS A 472 -4.99 29.71 20.05
CA LYS A 472 -5.38 30.24 18.74
C LYS A 472 -6.07 31.61 18.83
N THR A 473 -6.68 31.96 19.97
CA THR A 473 -7.31 33.27 20.20
C THR A 473 -6.52 34.19 21.11
N HIS A 474 -5.53 33.66 21.82
CA HIS A 474 -4.66 34.41 22.73
C HIS A 474 -5.41 35.10 23.88
N GLN A 475 -6.63 34.63 24.16
CA GLN A 475 -7.46 35.07 25.27
C GLN A 475 -7.75 33.89 26.17
N LYS A 476 -7.68 34.12 27.50
CA LYS A 476 -8.10 33.12 28.48
C LYS A 476 -9.54 32.70 28.19
N SER A 477 -9.76 31.41 27.97
CA SER A 477 -11.11 30.87 27.84
C SER A 477 -11.86 31.19 29.14
N LYS A 478 -13.02 31.85 29.03
CA LYS A 478 -13.96 31.81 30.15
C LYS A 478 -14.46 30.37 30.22
N SER A 479 -14.64 29.84 31.43
CA SER A 479 -15.11 28.49 31.69
C SER A 479 -16.16 28.08 30.66
N ILE A 480 -15.77 27.19 29.76
CA ILE A 480 -16.66 26.62 28.76
C ILE A 480 -17.83 26.01 29.53
N ASP A 481 -19.04 26.46 29.24
CA ASP A 481 -20.23 25.98 29.93
C ASP A 481 -20.65 24.61 29.35
N PHE A 482 -19.93 23.56 29.76
CA PHE A 482 -20.26 22.17 29.43
C PHE A 482 -21.64 21.73 29.97
N LYS A 483 -22.36 22.56 30.72
CA LYS A 483 -23.69 22.26 31.27
C LYS A 483 -24.85 22.75 30.41
N ASN A 484 -24.58 23.52 29.36
CA ASN A 484 -25.61 24.20 28.58
C ASN A 484 -25.46 23.84 27.11
N THR A 485 -26.12 22.78 26.63
CA THR A 485 -26.47 22.55 25.21
C THR A 485 -27.07 21.16 25.00
N ASP A 486 -28.02 21.06 24.06
CA ASP A 486 -28.59 19.82 23.53
C ASP A 486 -27.55 18.88 22.84
N ASP A 487 -26.26 19.22 22.93
CA ASP A 487 -25.11 18.58 22.25
C ASP A 487 -24.38 17.52 23.09
N PHE A 488 -24.63 17.49 24.41
CA PHE A 488 -24.01 16.57 25.36
C PHE A 488 -25.05 15.65 25.99
N THR A 489 -24.86 14.34 25.83
CA THR A 489 -25.84 13.34 26.28
C THR A 489 -25.20 12.32 27.24
N THR A 490 -26.01 11.37 27.72
CA THR A 490 -25.49 10.05 28.14
C THR A 490 -24.67 9.43 27.00
N GLN A 491 -23.72 8.54 27.32
CA GLN A 491 -22.86 7.85 26.35
C GLN A 491 -23.64 7.49 25.06
N PRO A 492 -23.28 8.06 23.89
CA PRO A 492 -24.06 7.90 22.68
C PRO A 492 -24.09 6.43 22.23
N GLU A 493 -25.25 5.95 21.77
CA GLU A 493 -25.32 4.70 21.01
C GLU A 493 -24.64 4.91 19.64
N GLY A 494 -23.75 4.00 19.24
CA GLY A 494 -23.08 3.99 17.94
C GLY A 494 -21.59 3.64 18.00
N ASP A 495 -21.02 3.52 16.81
CA ASP A 495 -19.66 3.01 16.59
C ASP A 495 -18.56 4.03 16.87
N SER A 496 -18.86 5.29 17.21
CA SER A 496 -17.82 6.30 17.48
C SER A 496 -18.34 7.48 18.29
N TYR A 497 -17.57 7.92 19.29
CA TYR A 497 -17.91 9.06 20.15
C TYR A 497 -16.68 9.60 20.89
N TYR A 498 -16.82 10.79 21.50
CA TYR A 498 -15.82 11.45 22.32
C TYR A 498 -16.32 11.61 23.76
N GLU A 499 -15.47 11.34 24.73
CA GLU A 499 -15.66 11.61 26.15
C GLU A 499 -14.80 12.80 26.56
N TYR A 500 -15.43 13.85 27.09
CA TYR A 500 -14.79 15.03 27.64
C TYR A 500 -14.78 14.93 29.17
N ILE A 501 -13.59 14.77 29.74
CA ILE A 501 -13.40 14.60 31.19
C ILE A 501 -12.98 15.94 31.80
N LEU A 502 -13.77 16.41 32.76
CA LEU A 502 -13.65 17.73 33.38
C LEU A 502 -13.19 17.62 34.84
N ASP A 503 -12.20 18.41 35.25
CA ASP A 503 -11.80 18.62 36.65
C ASP A 503 -12.23 20.02 37.08
N LYS A 504 -13.12 20.14 38.08
CA LYS A 504 -13.70 21.44 38.53
C LYS A 504 -14.30 22.31 37.40
N ASN A 505 -14.86 21.66 36.38
CA ASN A 505 -15.40 22.26 35.13
C ASN A 505 -14.33 22.81 34.17
N GLU A 506 -13.06 22.46 34.34
CA GLU A 506 -12.01 22.69 33.35
C GLU A 506 -11.73 21.38 32.61
N LEU A 507 -11.51 21.43 31.29
CA LEU A 507 -11.18 20.23 30.51
C LEU A 507 -9.83 19.67 30.97
N ALA A 508 -9.82 18.38 31.29
CA ALA A 508 -8.64 17.66 31.75
C ALA A 508 -8.22 16.55 30.77
N CYS A 509 -9.19 15.91 30.11
CA CYS A 509 -8.90 14.91 29.08
C CYS A 509 -10.02 14.85 28.03
N ILE A 510 -9.67 14.52 26.78
CA ILE A 510 -10.59 14.04 25.75
C ILE A 510 -10.19 12.62 25.37
N ALA A 511 -11.11 11.68 25.46
CA ALA A 511 -10.93 10.31 25.00
C ALA A 511 -11.81 10.05 23.78
N ALA A 512 -11.23 9.56 22.69
CA ALA A 512 -11.95 9.22 21.46
C ALA A 512 -12.14 7.71 21.37
N TYR A 513 -13.38 7.28 21.11
CA TYR A 513 -13.76 5.88 21.00
C TYR A 513 -14.21 5.54 19.58
N GLN A 514 -13.89 4.31 19.15
CA GLN A 514 -14.39 3.69 17.92
C GLN A 514 -14.71 2.21 18.20
N ASN A 515 -15.91 1.77 17.85
CA ASN A 515 -16.46 0.44 18.11
C ASN A 515 -16.39 0.03 19.59
N GLY A 516 -16.47 1.02 20.49
CA GLY A 516 -16.32 0.81 21.94
C GLY A 516 -14.86 0.75 22.42
N GLU A 517 -13.89 0.75 21.52
CA GLU A 517 -12.46 0.76 21.84
C GLU A 517 -11.92 2.17 21.90
N LEU A 518 -11.02 2.42 22.86
CA LEU A 518 -10.31 3.68 22.99
C LEU A 518 -9.27 3.80 21.88
N ARG A 519 -9.33 4.86 21.09
CA ARG A 519 -8.40 5.10 19.97
C ARG A 519 -7.41 6.20 20.26
N THR A 520 -7.83 7.29 20.91
CA THR A 520 -6.92 8.37 21.29
C THR A 520 -7.28 8.97 22.64
N GLU A 521 -6.28 9.55 23.30
CA GLU A 521 -6.46 10.37 24.50
C GLU A 521 -5.66 11.67 24.39
N GLN A 522 -6.28 12.78 24.76
CA GLN A 522 -5.68 14.10 24.82
C GLN A 522 -5.75 14.63 26.24
N PHE A 523 -4.62 14.78 26.93
CA PHE A 523 -4.54 15.29 28.29
C PHE A 523 -4.19 16.77 28.32
N TYR A 524 -4.80 17.50 29.25
CA TYR A 524 -4.58 18.94 29.41
C TYR A 524 -4.10 19.28 30.81
N SER A 525 -3.13 20.19 30.89
CA SER A 525 -2.70 20.78 32.16
C SER A 525 -2.47 22.28 32.05
N ARG A 526 -2.75 23.00 33.13
CA ARG A 526 -2.58 24.46 33.20
C ARG A 526 -1.83 24.86 34.46
N THR A 527 -0.85 25.73 34.30
CA THR A 527 -0.11 26.40 35.37
C THR A 527 -0.14 27.91 35.15
N ASP A 528 0.43 28.68 36.07
CA ASP A 528 0.53 30.15 35.92
C ASP A 528 1.46 30.56 34.76
N SER A 529 2.41 29.69 34.37
CA SER A 529 3.45 29.98 33.38
C SER A 529 3.33 29.19 32.08
N ALA A 530 2.49 28.17 32.04
CA ALA A 530 2.37 27.31 30.87
C ALA A 530 1.03 26.57 30.84
N ILE A 531 0.61 26.23 29.64
CA ILE A 531 -0.44 25.26 29.37
C ILE A 531 0.21 24.13 28.58
N ASN A 532 -0.14 22.88 28.85
CA ASN A 532 0.38 21.73 28.10
C ASN A 532 -0.76 20.83 27.61
N GLU A 533 -0.57 20.25 26.43
CA GLU A 533 -1.41 19.21 25.83
C GLU A 533 -0.55 18.00 25.44
N TRP A 534 -1.01 16.80 25.77
CA TRP A 534 -0.41 15.54 25.32
C TRP A 534 -1.44 14.75 24.55
N HIS A 535 -1.09 14.30 23.34
CA HIS A 535 -1.93 13.44 22.52
C HIS A 535 -1.30 12.06 22.40
N PHE A 536 -2.07 11.02 22.71
CA PHE A 536 -1.66 9.62 22.62
C PHE A 536 -2.61 8.84 21.72
N GLN A 537 -2.06 7.87 20.99
CA GLN A 537 -2.79 6.97 20.09
C GLN A 537 -2.67 5.53 20.58
N HIS A 538 -3.78 4.80 20.54
CA HIS A 538 -3.87 3.39 20.94
C HIS A 538 -3.96 2.52 19.69
N TYR A 539 -2.94 1.69 19.51
CA TYR A 539 -2.83 0.66 18.46
C TYR A 539 -2.96 -0.74 19.07
N GLU A 540 -3.16 -1.75 18.22
CA GLU A 540 -3.23 -3.15 18.66
C GLU A 540 -1.92 -3.62 19.32
N TYR A 541 -0.79 -3.06 18.88
CA TYR A 541 0.54 -3.39 19.37
C TYR A 541 1.01 -2.51 20.54
N GLY A 542 0.26 -1.47 20.93
CA GLY A 542 0.63 -0.62 22.05
C GLY A 542 0.15 0.83 21.97
N LEU A 543 0.64 1.64 22.91
CA LEU A 543 0.39 3.08 22.99
C LEU A 543 1.54 3.82 22.31
N GLU A 544 1.23 4.80 21.46
CA GLU A 544 2.24 5.69 20.87
C GLU A 544 1.95 7.16 21.24
N PRO A 545 3.00 7.98 21.46
CA PRO A 545 2.85 9.42 21.58
C PRO A 545 2.53 10.03 20.21
N GLY A 546 1.37 10.66 20.08
CA GLY A 546 0.95 11.34 18.85
C GLY A 546 1.59 12.72 18.74
N SER A 547 1.40 13.59 19.75
CA SER A 547 1.98 14.93 19.79
C SER A 547 2.10 15.47 21.21
N PHE A 548 2.99 16.44 21.41
CA PHE A 548 3.10 17.21 22.64
C PHE A 548 3.16 18.71 22.34
N GLU A 549 2.34 19.49 23.03
CA GLU A 549 2.25 20.93 22.84
C GLU A 549 2.39 21.70 24.15
N VAL A 550 3.07 22.85 24.09
CA VAL A 550 3.24 23.77 25.23
C VAL A 550 2.99 25.21 24.80
N LEU A 551 2.08 25.89 25.49
CA LEU A 551 1.90 27.34 25.41
C LEU A 551 2.49 28.01 26.65
N HIS A 552 3.62 28.67 26.48
CA HIS A 552 4.28 29.47 27.52
C HIS A 552 3.55 30.78 27.74
N LEU A 553 3.32 31.12 29.00
CA LEU A 553 2.60 32.31 29.44
C LEU A 553 3.49 33.24 30.25
N LYS A 554 3.32 34.54 30.05
CA LYS A 554 3.85 35.61 30.91
C LYS A 554 2.75 36.59 31.23
N ASP A 555 2.46 36.80 32.51
CA ASP A 555 1.35 37.65 32.96
C ASP A 555 0.00 37.24 32.34
N ASN A 556 -0.23 35.92 32.17
CA ASN A 556 -1.36 35.32 31.46
C ASN A 556 -1.46 35.68 29.96
N GLN A 557 -0.39 36.18 29.34
CA GLN A 557 -0.30 36.40 27.90
C GLN A 557 0.59 35.32 27.26
N PRO A 558 0.21 34.76 26.10
CA PRO A 558 1.05 33.81 25.39
C PRO A 558 2.34 34.48 24.93
N ILE A 559 3.49 33.86 25.17
CA ILE A 559 4.77 34.38 24.69
C ILE A 559 5.45 33.45 23.70
N LYS A 560 5.19 32.15 23.81
CA LYS A 560 5.75 31.13 22.94
C LYS A 560 4.84 29.91 22.91
N HIS A 561 4.64 29.32 21.75
CA HIS A 561 4.03 28.01 21.56
C HIS A 561 5.05 27.06 20.95
N GLU A 562 5.05 25.82 21.40
CA GLU A 562 5.92 24.75 20.91
C GLU A 562 5.08 23.50 20.68
N LEU A 563 5.25 22.88 19.51
CA LEU A 563 4.64 21.62 19.10
C LEU A 563 5.75 20.65 18.75
N PHE A 564 5.71 19.46 19.36
CA PHE A 564 6.61 18.36 19.14
C PHE A 564 5.81 17.18 18.57
N LEU A 565 6.27 16.68 17.44
CA LEU A 565 5.73 15.57 16.67
C LEU A 565 6.90 14.69 16.23
N ASP A 566 6.63 13.42 15.89
CA ASP A 566 7.70 12.60 15.31
C ASP A 566 8.29 13.30 14.08
N SER A 567 9.61 13.42 14.07
CA SER A 567 10.37 14.10 13.01
C SER A 567 9.97 15.56 12.75
N HIS A 568 9.27 16.24 13.67
CA HIS A 568 8.77 17.60 13.44
C HIS A 568 8.70 18.46 14.70
N ILE A 569 9.22 19.69 14.61
CA ILE A 569 9.08 20.74 15.63
C ILE A 569 8.49 21.99 15.00
N GLU A 570 7.46 22.54 15.63
CA GLU A 570 6.98 23.89 15.34
C GLU A 570 7.11 24.79 16.57
N THR A 571 7.62 26.00 16.37
CA THR A 571 7.67 27.03 17.42
C THR A 571 7.05 28.32 16.92
N THR A 572 6.22 28.96 17.75
CA THR A 572 5.62 30.26 17.48
C THR A 572 5.94 31.24 18.60
N ASP A 573 6.72 32.29 18.32
CA ASP A 573 7.00 33.38 19.25
C ASP A 573 5.98 34.52 19.09
N TYR A 574 5.40 34.98 20.20
CA TYR A 574 4.37 36.03 20.20
C TYR A 574 4.91 37.36 20.75
N HIS A 575 4.59 38.45 20.07
CA HIS A 575 4.98 39.81 20.47
C HIS A 575 3.76 40.70 20.69
N HIS A 576 3.66 41.29 21.87
CA HIS A 576 2.50 42.10 22.27
C HIS A 576 2.79 43.61 22.26
N ASP A 577 1.75 44.40 22.00
CA ASP A 577 1.75 45.84 22.30
C ASP A 577 1.52 46.11 23.81
N ASN A 578 1.58 47.38 24.20
CA ASN A 578 1.33 47.81 25.58
C ASN A 578 -0.11 47.58 26.07
N LYS A 579 -1.04 47.24 25.16
CA LYS A 579 -2.44 46.90 25.49
C LYS A 579 -2.63 45.38 25.62
N GLY A 580 -1.59 44.58 25.37
CA GLY A 580 -1.63 43.12 25.39
C GLY A 580 -2.07 42.49 24.07
N ASN A 581 -2.25 43.26 22.99
CA ASN A 581 -2.60 42.68 21.68
C ASN A 581 -1.35 42.13 21.01
N ILE A 582 -1.43 40.96 20.37
CA ILE A 582 -0.32 40.42 19.59
C ILE A 582 -0.15 41.27 18.35
N THR A 583 0.98 41.93 18.22
CA THR A 583 1.33 42.72 17.03
C THR A 583 2.04 41.89 15.98
N THR A 584 2.75 40.85 16.41
CA THR A 584 3.56 40.00 15.54
C THR A 584 3.62 38.60 16.12
N CYS A 585 3.56 37.56 15.27
CA CYS A 585 4.01 36.22 15.63
C CYS A 585 5.03 35.72 14.62
N LYS A 586 6.00 34.93 15.09
CA LYS A 586 7.06 34.34 14.27
C LYS A 586 7.02 32.84 14.42
N ILE A 587 6.78 32.16 13.31
CA ILE A 587 6.61 30.71 13.23
C ILE A 587 7.86 30.13 12.60
N ALA A 588 8.44 29.13 13.25
CA ALA A 588 9.49 28.28 12.71
C ALA A 588 9.00 26.84 12.70
N ARG A 589 8.82 26.29 11.49
CA ARG A 589 8.52 24.89 11.25
C ARG A 589 9.78 24.17 10.85
N ILE A 590 10.09 23.09 11.56
CA ILE A 590 11.32 22.34 11.38
C ILE A 590 10.97 20.88 11.19
N LEU A 591 11.10 20.39 9.96
CA LEU A 591 11.04 18.98 9.66
C LEU A 591 12.45 18.39 9.81
N ILE A 592 12.56 17.32 10.57
CA ILE A 592 13.81 16.68 10.94
C ILE A 592 13.79 15.25 10.43
N ASP A 593 14.54 15.00 9.37
CA ASP A 593 14.94 13.66 8.95
C ASP A 593 16.33 13.37 9.53
N ARG A 594 16.65 12.09 9.78
CA ARG A 594 17.99 11.65 10.18
C ARG A 594 19.09 12.17 9.24
N LYS A 595 18.75 12.49 7.99
CA LYS A 595 19.67 12.96 6.94
C LYS A 595 19.52 14.43 6.57
N PHE A 596 18.44 15.12 6.92
CA PHE A 596 18.27 16.53 6.55
C PHE A 596 17.28 17.26 7.47
N ILE A 597 17.53 18.54 7.71
CA ILE A 597 16.57 19.43 8.39
C ILE A 597 16.04 20.46 7.40
N HIS A 598 14.72 20.49 7.22
CA HIS A 598 14.05 21.55 6.49
C HIS A 598 13.45 22.56 7.47
N LYS A 599 13.89 23.82 7.36
CA LYS A 599 13.38 24.92 8.18
C LYS A 599 12.54 25.85 7.30
N ASN A 600 11.31 26.10 7.71
CA ASN A 600 10.45 27.11 7.13
C ASN A 600 10.12 28.17 8.17
N TYR A 601 10.23 29.44 7.79
CA TYR A 601 10.01 30.58 8.67
C TYR A 601 8.92 31.47 8.09
N ASN A 602 7.89 31.72 8.89
CA ASN A 602 6.81 32.63 8.56
C ASN A 602 6.68 33.70 9.65
N GLU A 603 6.31 34.92 9.27
CA GLU A 603 6.01 36.00 10.21
C GLU A 603 4.66 36.62 9.87
N HIS A 604 3.80 36.76 10.87
CA HIS A 604 2.51 37.42 10.73
C HIS A 604 2.49 38.73 11.51
N HIS A 605 2.05 39.80 10.87
CA HIS A 605 1.82 41.09 11.53
C HIS A 605 0.33 41.38 11.66
N TYR A 606 -0.07 41.74 12.86
CA TYR A 606 -1.44 42.03 13.21
C TYR A 606 -1.58 43.54 13.44
N ARG A 607 -2.63 44.12 12.86
CA ARG A 607 -2.99 45.53 13.06
C ARG A 607 -4.40 45.59 13.63
N TYR A 608 -4.56 46.37 14.68
CA TYR A 608 -5.82 46.61 15.36
C TYR A 608 -6.30 48.05 15.12
N ARG A 609 -7.62 48.25 15.21
CA ARG A 609 -8.25 49.56 15.31
C ARG A 609 -7.98 50.17 16.70
N GLU A 610 -8.27 51.46 16.85
CA GLU A 610 -8.18 52.11 18.17
C GLU A 610 -9.11 51.48 19.21
N THR A 611 -10.23 50.90 18.75
CA THR A 611 -11.20 50.13 19.53
C THR A 611 -10.63 48.82 20.09
N GLY A 612 -9.50 48.33 19.58
CA GLY A 612 -8.92 47.03 19.94
C GLY A 612 -9.36 45.88 19.02
N GLU A 613 -10.19 46.14 18.01
CA GLU A 613 -10.61 45.13 17.04
C GLU A 613 -9.50 44.84 16.03
N LEU A 614 -9.26 43.55 15.73
CA LEU A 614 -8.31 43.14 14.69
C LEU A 614 -8.79 43.64 13.34
N GLN A 615 -7.97 44.44 12.66
CA GLN A 615 -8.30 45.04 11.37
C GLN A 615 -7.68 44.26 10.22
N ARG A 616 -6.45 43.77 10.40
CA ARG A 616 -5.63 43.26 9.30
C ARG A 616 -4.53 42.32 9.79
N ILE A 617 -4.32 41.25 9.05
CA ILE A 617 -3.18 40.34 9.16
C ILE A 617 -2.30 40.51 7.91
N THR A 618 -0.98 40.44 8.05
CA THR A 618 -0.03 40.52 6.94
C THR A 618 1.00 39.42 7.07
N ASP A 619 1.05 38.54 6.07
CA ASP A 619 1.94 37.40 6.04
C ASP A 619 3.24 37.79 5.33
N ILE A 620 4.36 37.42 5.95
CA ILE A 620 5.71 37.66 5.44
C ILE A 620 6.42 36.31 5.39
N TYR A 621 6.78 35.88 4.17
CA TYR A 621 7.54 34.66 3.98
C TYR A 621 9.03 34.87 4.31
N ALA A 622 9.76 33.76 4.48
CA ALA A 622 11.20 33.75 4.78
C ALA A 622 12.07 34.60 3.84
N ASN A 623 11.65 34.80 2.57
CA ASN A 623 12.36 35.63 1.60
C ASN A 623 12.13 37.16 1.80
N GLY A 624 11.31 37.54 2.78
CA GLY A 624 10.95 38.93 3.07
C GLY A 624 9.91 39.53 2.12
N GLU A 625 9.43 38.75 1.14
CA GLU A 625 8.33 39.19 0.29
C GLU A 625 7.02 39.15 1.08
N LYS A 626 6.29 40.27 1.04
CA LYS A 626 4.93 40.33 1.57
C LYS A 626 4.05 39.55 0.62
N SER A 627 3.52 38.44 1.08
CA SER A 627 2.77 37.54 0.23
C SER A 627 1.29 37.82 0.25
N ARG A 628 0.74 38.20 1.41
CA ARG A 628 -0.70 38.29 1.59
C ARG A 628 -1.09 39.30 2.66
N VAL A 629 -2.14 40.06 2.39
CA VAL A 629 -2.75 41.00 3.34
C VAL A 629 -4.22 40.67 3.44
N ILE A 630 -4.67 40.28 4.63
CA ILE A 630 -6.06 39.87 4.86
C ILE A 630 -6.74 40.89 5.78
N TYR A 631 -7.95 41.32 5.42
CA TYR A 631 -8.70 42.34 6.16
C TYR A 631 -9.83 41.70 6.97
N CYS A 632 -9.83 41.89 8.29
CA CYS A 632 -10.73 41.22 9.24
C CYS A 632 -11.96 42.07 9.60
N ILE A 633 -12.40 42.95 8.71
CA ILE A 633 -13.43 43.98 8.99
C ILE A 633 -14.83 43.63 8.49
N ASP A 634 -14.97 42.53 7.74
CA ASP A 634 -16.20 41.96 7.20
C ASP A 634 -15.98 40.48 6.83
N ASP A 635 -16.99 39.82 6.24
CA ASP A 635 -16.92 38.40 5.84
C ASP A 635 -15.87 38.11 4.76
N SER A 636 -15.21 39.13 4.16
CA SER A 636 -14.21 38.92 3.10
C SER A 636 -13.06 38.02 3.54
N TYR A 637 -12.65 38.12 4.81
CA TYR A 637 -11.65 37.24 5.40
C TYR A 637 -12.04 35.76 5.26
N MET A 638 -13.28 35.42 5.66
CA MET A 638 -13.78 34.04 5.60
C MET A 638 -13.92 33.55 4.16
N HIS A 639 -14.43 34.40 3.27
CA HIS A 639 -14.54 34.04 1.85
C HIS A 639 -13.16 33.79 1.24
N GLU A 640 -12.14 34.56 1.63
CA GLU A 640 -10.77 34.37 1.15
C GLU A 640 -10.11 33.10 1.71
N CYS A 641 -10.38 32.77 2.99
CA CYS A 641 -9.95 31.50 3.59
C CYS A 641 -10.60 30.31 2.88
N ILE A 642 -11.91 30.35 2.68
CA ILE A 642 -12.65 29.31 1.95
C ILE A 642 -12.11 29.18 0.54
N HIS A 643 -11.94 30.28 -0.19
CA HIS A 643 -11.39 30.25 -1.54
C HIS A 643 -9.99 29.61 -1.58
N HIS A 644 -9.15 29.87 -0.58
CA HIS A 644 -7.82 29.28 -0.48
C HIS A 644 -7.86 27.77 -0.20
N ILE A 645 -8.67 27.34 0.77
CA ILE A 645 -8.90 25.92 1.07
C ILE A 645 -9.41 25.20 -0.19
N VAL A 646 -10.44 25.77 -0.83
CA VAL A 646 -11.01 25.26 -2.07
C VAL A 646 -9.94 25.11 -3.15
N GLY A 647 -9.03 26.09 -3.28
CA GLY A 647 -7.89 26.04 -4.19
C GLY A 647 -6.92 24.91 -3.89
N GLN A 648 -6.44 24.81 -2.65
CA GLN A 648 -5.46 23.79 -2.26
C GLN A 648 -6.00 22.37 -2.38
N CYS A 649 -7.23 22.11 -1.90
CA CYS A 649 -7.87 20.80 -2.04
C CYS A 649 -8.05 20.45 -3.53
N HIS A 650 -8.52 21.40 -4.33
CA HIS A 650 -8.68 21.22 -5.77
C HIS A 650 -7.38 20.83 -6.48
N ASP A 651 -6.31 21.62 -6.26
CA ASP A 651 -5.04 21.44 -6.96
C ASP A 651 -4.41 20.08 -6.61
N ARG A 652 -4.50 19.65 -5.34
CA ARG A 652 -4.00 18.35 -4.89
C ARG A 652 -4.80 17.18 -5.46
N VAL A 653 -6.13 17.25 -5.45
CA VAL A 653 -6.97 16.21 -6.05
C VAL A 653 -6.61 16.07 -7.53
N LEU A 654 -6.51 17.17 -8.28
CA LEU A 654 -6.15 17.13 -9.70
C LEU A 654 -4.72 16.70 -10.01
N ALA A 655 -3.77 16.93 -9.09
CA ALA A 655 -2.39 16.48 -9.24
C ALA A 655 -2.28 14.95 -9.16
N ASN A 656 -3.15 14.31 -8.37
CA ASN A 656 -3.16 12.85 -8.18
C ASN A 656 -4.13 12.11 -9.10
N ILE A 657 -5.00 12.83 -9.83
CA ILE A 657 -5.86 12.21 -10.87
C ILE A 657 -5.11 12.13 -12.20
N THR A 658 -4.90 10.91 -12.68
CA THR A 658 -4.36 10.63 -14.02
C THR A 658 -5.48 10.37 -15.03
N ALA A 659 -5.16 10.48 -16.32
CA ALA A 659 -6.09 10.12 -17.39
C ALA A 659 -6.48 8.64 -17.38
N HIS A 660 -5.64 7.77 -16.81
CA HIS A 660 -5.90 6.34 -16.70
C HIS A 660 -6.96 6.07 -15.63
N ASN A 661 -6.77 6.56 -14.40
CA ASN A 661 -7.64 6.22 -13.27
C ASN A 661 -9.02 6.92 -13.39
N ILE A 662 -9.08 8.11 -14.00
CA ILE A 662 -10.37 8.82 -14.17
C ILE A 662 -11.23 8.25 -15.30
N LYS A 663 -10.65 7.53 -16.27
CA LYS A 663 -11.34 7.10 -17.49
C LYS A 663 -12.56 6.25 -17.18
N ASP A 664 -12.47 5.37 -16.19
CA ASP A 664 -13.56 4.45 -15.84
C ASP A 664 -14.29 4.85 -14.54
N ALA A 665 -13.76 5.82 -13.77
CA ALA A 665 -14.39 6.27 -12.52
C ALA A 665 -15.85 6.73 -12.69
N ILE A 666 -16.76 6.21 -11.89
CA ILE A 666 -18.18 6.59 -11.86
C ILE A 666 -18.46 7.74 -10.89
N ALA A 667 -17.63 7.88 -9.87
CA ALA A 667 -17.72 8.94 -8.87
C ALA A 667 -16.35 9.20 -8.24
N ILE A 668 -16.21 10.35 -7.61
CA ILE A 668 -15.14 10.63 -6.66
C ILE A 668 -15.78 10.79 -5.29
N VAL A 669 -15.25 10.13 -4.27
CA VAL A 669 -15.69 10.33 -2.89
C VAL A 669 -14.56 10.99 -2.12
N LEU A 670 -14.78 12.23 -1.72
CA LEU A 670 -13.88 12.96 -0.84
C LEU A 670 -14.23 12.55 0.61
N GLU A 671 -13.33 11.80 1.26
CA GLU A 671 -13.58 11.36 2.64
C GLU A 671 -13.13 12.42 3.65
N LYS A 672 -14.11 13.02 4.31
CA LYS A 672 -13.94 14.06 5.31
C LYS A 672 -13.58 13.40 6.64
N ASP A 673 -12.40 13.70 7.16
CA ASP A 673 -12.03 13.31 8.53
C ASP A 673 -12.93 13.99 9.58
N ARG A 674 -12.92 13.49 10.82
CA ARG A 674 -13.71 13.97 11.97
C ARG A 674 -13.38 15.41 12.36
N ASP A 675 -12.31 15.98 11.81
CA ASP A 675 -11.95 17.37 12.01
C ASP A 675 -12.93 18.32 11.27
N PRO A 676 -13.67 19.20 11.99
CA PRO A 676 -14.71 20.05 11.44
C PRO A 676 -14.17 21.08 10.43
N ILE A 677 -12.86 21.36 10.38
CA ILE A 677 -12.29 22.41 9.52
C ILE A 677 -11.60 21.84 8.24
N LEU A 678 -11.64 20.50 8.06
CA LEU A 678 -11.44 19.68 6.83
C LEU A 678 -10.02 19.45 6.26
N PRO A 679 -9.40 18.28 6.49
CA PRO A 679 -8.45 17.66 5.56
C PRO A 679 -9.12 16.46 4.88
N PHE A 680 -9.23 16.45 3.55
CA PHE A 680 -9.38 15.18 2.85
C PHE A 680 -8.02 14.50 2.89
N TYR A 681 -7.80 13.55 3.82
CA TYR A 681 -6.52 12.82 3.88
C TYR A 681 -6.29 11.99 2.62
N TYR A 682 -7.38 11.46 2.09
CA TYR A 682 -7.45 10.70 0.86
C TYR A 682 -8.81 10.96 0.20
N PHE A 683 -8.87 10.70 -1.09
CA PHE A 683 -10.15 10.56 -1.78
C PHE A 683 -10.19 9.19 -2.44
N TYR A 684 -11.39 8.73 -2.73
CA TYR A 684 -11.62 7.48 -3.41
C TYR A 684 -12.08 7.75 -4.84
N LEU A 685 -11.44 7.08 -5.79
CA LEU A 685 -12.00 6.91 -7.11
C LEU A 685 -12.91 5.69 -7.06
N LEU A 686 -14.19 5.92 -7.31
CA LEU A 686 -15.17 4.85 -7.37
C LEU A 686 -15.17 4.35 -8.79
N MET A 687 -14.71 3.12 -8.97
CA MET A 687 -14.62 2.45 -10.25
C MET A 687 -15.80 1.48 -10.39
N PRO A 688 -16.33 1.28 -11.60
CA PRO A 688 -17.33 0.24 -11.83
C PRO A 688 -16.68 -1.11 -11.56
N GLY A 689 -17.16 -1.79 -10.52
CA GLY A 689 -16.82 -3.18 -10.26
C GLY A 689 -17.66 -4.12 -11.14
N MET A 690 -17.45 -5.43 -10.99
CA MET A 690 -18.26 -6.43 -11.67
C MET A 690 -19.71 -6.41 -11.13
N GLU A 691 -20.71 -6.36 -12.01
CA GLU A 691 -22.14 -6.47 -11.68
C GLU A 691 -22.64 -5.58 -10.54
N ASN A 692 -22.81 -4.29 -10.83
CA ASN A 692 -23.37 -3.31 -9.89
C ASN A 692 -22.57 -3.15 -8.58
N SER A 693 -21.38 -3.73 -8.45
CA SER A 693 -20.48 -3.40 -7.36
C SER A 693 -19.67 -2.14 -7.67
N ILE A 694 -19.19 -1.49 -6.61
CA ILE A 694 -18.30 -0.34 -6.69
C ILE A 694 -16.98 -0.77 -6.11
N HIS A 695 -15.89 -0.55 -6.86
CA HIS A 695 -14.54 -0.68 -6.35
C HIS A 695 -14.07 0.69 -5.87
N TRP A 696 -13.54 0.75 -4.64
CA TRP A 696 -13.03 1.97 -4.05
C TRP A 696 -11.50 1.97 -4.15
N GLU A 697 -10.96 2.74 -5.08
CA GLU A 697 -9.52 2.95 -5.20
C GLU A 697 -9.13 4.15 -4.32
N ARG A 698 -8.40 3.88 -3.23
CA ARG A 698 -7.89 4.93 -2.35
C ARG A 698 -6.75 5.66 -3.03
N VAL A 699 -6.86 6.99 -3.10
CA VAL A 699 -5.79 7.87 -3.58
C VAL A 699 -5.34 8.76 -2.43
N ASP A 700 -4.11 8.54 -1.96
CA ASP A 700 -3.53 9.36 -0.92
C ASP A 700 -3.17 10.74 -1.48
N THR A 701 -3.63 11.79 -0.81
CA THR A 701 -3.36 13.17 -1.22
C THR A 701 -2.14 13.78 -0.53
N LEU A 702 -1.40 12.95 0.24
CA LEU A 702 -0.26 13.32 1.08
C LEU A 702 -0.55 14.59 1.90
N TYR A 703 -1.73 14.63 2.53
CA TYR A 703 -2.29 15.83 3.15
C TYR A 703 -1.79 16.11 4.59
N SER A 704 -0.79 15.37 5.10
CA SER A 704 -0.46 15.40 6.53
C SER A 704 0.34 16.63 7.02
N SER A 705 0.94 17.45 6.16
CA SER A 705 1.96 18.44 6.61
C SER A 705 1.78 19.91 6.18
N VAL A 706 0.69 20.28 5.49
CA VAL A 706 0.57 21.63 4.88
C VAL A 706 -0.69 22.38 5.30
N PHE A 707 -1.32 21.99 6.41
CA PHE A 707 -2.21 22.97 7.03
C PHE A 707 -1.36 24.08 7.64
N ASP A 708 -1.43 25.25 7.02
CA ASP A 708 -1.10 26.48 7.71
C ASP A 708 -2.07 26.56 8.90
N ASP A 709 -1.56 26.40 10.12
CA ASP A 709 -2.30 26.55 11.37
C ASP A 709 -3.11 27.85 11.35
N ASN A 710 -2.64 28.86 10.61
CA ASN A 710 -3.35 30.08 10.29
C ASN A 710 -4.78 29.89 9.78
N ILE A 711 -5.08 28.91 8.93
CA ILE A 711 -6.44 28.71 8.41
C ILE A 711 -7.36 28.17 9.53
N PHE A 712 -6.84 27.29 10.37
CA PHE A 712 -7.54 26.69 11.51
C PHE A 712 -7.71 27.68 12.68
N ILE A 713 -6.64 28.44 12.96
CA ILE A 713 -6.58 29.57 13.89
C ILE A 713 -7.72 30.53 13.57
N ASN A 714 -7.92 30.83 12.30
CA ASN A 714 -8.90 31.82 11.90
C ASN A 714 -10.33 31.28 11.76
N PHE A 715 -10.58 29.99 11.55
CA PHE A 715 -11.93 29.46 11.79
C PHE A 715 -12.28 29.45 13.29
N THR A 716 -11.33 29.06 14.15
CA THR A 716 -11.55 28.92 15.61
C THR A 716 -11.69 30.26 16.34
N LEU A 717 -10.91 31.27 15.95
CA LEU A 717 -11.04 32.66 16.44
C LEU A 717 -12.44 33.22 16.20
N TYR A 718 -13.08 32.85 15.09
CA TYR A 718 -14.36 33.42 14.71
C TYR A 718 -15.58 32.70 15.30
N THR A 719 -15.43 31.55 15.96
CA THR A 719 -16.57 30.77 16.49
C THR A 719 -16.88 31.01 17.97
N SER A 720 -15.96 31.64 18.71
CA SER A 720 -15.97 31.71 20.17
C SER A 720 -16.47 33.07 20.67
N LYS A 721 -17.61 33.10 21.38
CA LYS A 721 -18.24 34.33 21.88
C LYS A 721 -17.41 34.98 23.02
N PRO A 722 -16.90 36.21 22.90
CA PRO A 722 -16.46 36.97 24.04
C PRO A 722 -17.63 37.80 24.56
N GLU A 723 -18.28 37.33 25.61
CA GLU A 723 -19.24 38.16 26.37
C GLU A 723 -18.49 39.30 27.08
N ARG A 724 -18.31 40.43 26.39
CA ARG A 724 -18.23 41.78 27.01
C ARG A 724 -18.32 42.95 26.06
N HIS A 725 -18.45 42.74 24.75
CA HIS A 725 -18.81 43.80 23.82
C HIS A 725 -20.16 43.47 23.17
N SER A 726 -21.14 44.33 23.43
CA SER A 726 -22.36 44.38 22.63
C SER A 726 -21.96 44.72 21.20
N THR A 727 -22.36 43.87 20.26
CA THR A 727 -22.37 44.03 18.79
C THR A 727 -21.00 44.19 18.12
N GLU A 728 -20.51 43.07 17.57
CA GLU A 728 -19.76 42.88 16.29
C GLU A 728 -18.94 41.56 16.43
N SER A 729 -19.53 40.38 16.19
CA SER A 729 -19.72 39.63 14.92
C SER A 729 -18.70 38.47 14.81
N TYR A 730 -18.96 37.42 15.58
CA TYR A 730 -18.32 36.11 15.49
C TYR A 730 -19.39 35.09 15.09
N PHE A 731 -19.05 34.17 14.18
CA PHE A 731 -19.97 33.18 13.66
C PHE A 731 -20.40 32.20 14.76
N THR A 732 -21.69 32.01 14.93
CA THR A 732 -22.26 30.91 15.70
C THR A 732 -21.83 29.56 15.11
N ALA A 733 -21.89 28.47 15.89
CA ALA A 733 -21.65 27.11 15.38
C ALA A 733 -22.44 26.84 14.08
N LYS A 734 -23.69 27.30 14.04
CA LYS A 734 -24.58 27.24 12.87
C LYS A 734 -24.11 28.06 11.66
N GLU A 735 -23.41 29.17 11.88
CA GLU A 735 -22.84 29.97 10.79
C GLU A 735 -21.53 29.36 10.28
N CYS A 736 -20.76 28.72 11.16
CA CYS A 736 -19.55 27.99 10.77
C CYS A 736 -19.87 26.75 9.95
N GLU A 737 -20.91 26.01 10.36
CA GLU A 737 -21.48 24.90 9.60
C GLU A 737 -21.84 25.32 8.18
N LYS A 738 -22.49 26.49 8.00
CA LYS A 738 -22.78 27.03 6.66
C LYS A 738 -21.53 27.31 5.83
N TYR A 739 -20.45 27.82 6.43
CA TYR A 739 -19.20 28.06 5.69
C TYR A 739 -18.48 26.77 5.34
N ILE A 740 -18.54 25.76 6.21
CA ILE A 740 -18.01 24.42 5.93
C ILE A 740 -18.81 23.79 4.79
N GLU A 741 -20.15 23.84 4.85
CA GLU A 741 -21.03 23.38 3.77
C GLU A 741 -20.75 24.11 2.45
N GLN A 742 -20.55 25.43 2.50
CA GLN A 742 -20.19 26.24 1.33
C GLN A 742 -18.83 25.83 0.77
N ALA A 743 -17.80 25.68 1.60
CA ALA A 743 -16.46 25.28 1.18
C ALA A 743 -16.48 23.88 0.52
N LEU A 744 -17.19 22.94 1.14
CA LEU A 744 -17.40 21.60 0.60
C LEU A 744 -18.12 21.62 -0.75
N THR A 745 -19.16 22.45 -0.88
CA THR A 745 -19.89 22.65 -2.13
C THR A 745 -18.97 23.22 -3.21
N ASP A 746 -18.16 24.23 -2.87
CA ASP A 746 -17.24 24.89 -3.79
C ASP A 746 -16.09 23.97 -4.23
N ILE A 747 -15.56 23.14 -3.32
CA ILE A 747 -14.56 22.10 -3.65
C ILE A 747 -15.14 21.13 -4.68
N THR A 748 -16.30 20.54 -4.37
CA THR A 748 -17.00 19.60 -5.24
C THR A 748 -17.22 20.20 -6.63
N HIS A 749 -17.82 21.40 -6.70
CA HIS A 749 -18.06 22.06 -7.99
C HIS A 749 -16.77 22.36 -8.77
N LYS A 750 -15.72 22.84 -8.08
CA LYS A 750 -14.47 23.21 -8.74
C LYS A 750 -13.73 21.98 -9.26
N VAL A 751 -13.62 20.92 -8.47
CA VAL A 751 -13.00 19.65 -8.89
C VAL A 751 -13.78 19.03 -10.04
N GLN A 752 -15.11 18.97 -9.94
CA GLN A 752 -15.97 18.42 -10.98
C GLN A 752 -15.84 19.19 -12.31
N SER A 753 -15.81 20.53 -12.24
CA SER A 753 -15.62 21.39 -13.42
C SER A 753 -14.27 21.16 -14.09
N SER A 754 -13.19 21.09 -13.30
CA SER A 754 -11.84 20.90 -13.83
C SER A 754 -11.60 19.49 -14.36
N ILE A 755 -12.24 18.46 -13.81
CA ILE A 755 -12.22 17.11 -14.38
C ILE A 755 -12.89 17.11 -15.75
N LYS A 756 -14.06 17.75 -15.87
CA LYS A 756 -14.75 17.91 -17.15
C LYS A 756 -13.89 18.65 -18.17
N GLU A 757 -13.23 19.74 -17.78
CA GLU A 757 -12.35 20.49 -18.67
C GLU A 757 -11.09 19.70 -19.08
N LYS A 758 -10.41 19.07 -18.12
CA LYS A 758 -9.12 18.39 -18.35
C LYS A 758 -9.28 17.04 -19.04
N PHE A 759 -10.37 16.31 -18.79
CA PHE A 759 -10.55 14.92 -19.23
C PHE A 759 -11.80 14.68 -20.09
N ASP A 760 -12.60 15.72 -20.38
CA ASP A 760 -13.88 15.62 -21.11
C ASP A 760 -14.86 14.58 -20.50
N LYS A 761 -14.88 14.53 -19.16
CA LYS A 761 -15.69 13.56 -18.41
C LYS A 761 -16.53 14.23 -17.33
N GLU A 762 -17.83 13.96 -17.32
CA GLU A 762 -18.71 14.32 -16.21
C GLU A 762 -18.65 13.23 -15.13
N ILE A 763 -18.25 13.60 -13.92
CA ILE A 763 -18.19 12.70 -12.77
C ILE A 763 -18.85 13.38 -11.57
N ASN A 764 -19.66 12.63 -10.82
CA ASN A 764 -20.24 13.13 -9.58
C ASN A 764 -19.19 13.06 -8.46
N ILE A 765 -19.14 14.10 -7.64
CA ILE A 765 -18.28 14.14 -6.47
C ILE A 765 -19.16 14.11 -5.23
N TYR A 766 -18.88 13.17 -4.33
CA TYR A 766 -19.57 13.02 -3.06
C TYR A 766 -18.63 13.32 -1.92
N ILE A 767 -19.19 13.72 -0.79
CA ILE A 767 -18.45 13.91 0.46
C ILE A 767 -19.02 12.93 1.46
N LYS A 768 -18.14 12.20 2.12
CA LYS A 768 -18.49 11.17 3.10
C LYS A 768 -17.70 11.43 4.39
N PRO A 769 -18.31 11.48 5.58
CA PRO A 769 -17.57 11.47 6.84
C PRO A 769 -16.80 10.15 7.03
N LEU A 770 -15.62 10.19 7.62
CA LEU A 770 -14.81 9.02 7.98
C LEU A 770 -15.61 7.98 8.79
N THR A 771 -16.55 8.46 9.62
CA THR A 771 -17.41 7.62 10.47
C THR A 771 -18.59 6.98 9.72
N GLU A 772 -18.88 7.39 8.49
CA GLU A 772 -19.96 6.80 7.71
C GLU A 772 -19.49 5.49 7.07
N SER A 773 -20.33 4.45 7.08
CA SER A 773 -20.04 3.22 6.33
C SER A 773 -20.12 3.50 4.82
N THR A 774 -19.21 2.91 4.04
CA THR A 774 -19.21 2.99 2.57
C THR A 774 -20.49 2.41 1.96
N GLU A 775 -21.11 1.41 2.60
CA GLU A 775 -22.31 0.71 2.09
C GLU A 775 -23.51 1.63 1.86
N ARG A 776 -23.67 2.67 2.70
CA ARG A 776 -24.76 3.63 2.56
C ARG A 776 -24.56 4.49 1.32
N LEU A 777 -23.33 4.93 1.08
CA LEU A 777 -22.99 5.76 -0.06
C LEU A 777 -23.05 4.94 -1.36
N ASP A 778 -22.60 3.68 -1.33
CA ASP A 778 -22.71 2.76 -2.46
C ASP A 778 -24.15 2.62 -2.95
N LYS A 779 -25.09 2.44 -2.02
CA LYS A 779 -26.53 2.36 -2.34
C LYS A 779 -27.08 3.64 -2.98
N ILE A 780 -26.59 4.82 -2.59
CA ILE A 780 -27.00 6.09 -3.18
C ILE A 780 -26.46 6.21 -4.61
N ILE A 781 -25.16 5.95 -4.78
CA ILE A 781 -24.46 6.09 -6.06
C ILE A 781 -25.00 5.09 -7.09
N LEU A 782 -25.24 3.83 -6.69
CA LEU A 782 -25.82 2.81 -7.56
C LEU A 782 -27.27 3.12 -7.96
N LYS A 783 -28.05 3.73 -7.05
CA LYS A 783 -29.43 4.15 -7.34
C LYS A 783 -29.49 5.30 -8.33
N GLU A 784 -28.58 6.27 -8.23
CA GLU A 784 -28.50 7.39 -9.18
C GLU A 784 -28.03 6.94 -10.58
N ARG A 785 -27.27 5.84 -10.67
CA ARG A 785 -26.84 5.26 -11.95
C ARG A 785 -27.93 4.45 -12.66
N THR A 786 -28.86 3.88 -11.90
CA THR A 786 -29.91 2.96 -12.42
C THR A 786 -31.25 3.63 -12.68
N GLY A 787 -31.42 4.89 -12.25
CA GLY A 787 -32.58 5.74 -12.58
C GLY A 787 -32.30 6.65 -13.76
#